data_AF-A0A355F8A7-F1
#
_entry.id   AF-A0A355F8A7-F1
#
_cell.length_a   1.000
_cell.length_b   1.000
_cell.length_c   1.000
_cell.angle_alpha   90.00
_cell.angle_beta   90.00
_cell.angle_gamma   90.00
#
_symmetry.space_group_name_H-M   'P 1'
#
loop_
_entity.id
_entity.type
_entity.pdbx_description
1 polymer ?
#
loop_
_entity_poly.entity_id
_entity_poly.type
_entity_poly.pdbx_seq_one_letter_code
_entity_poly.pdbx_strand_id
1 'polypeptide(L)'
;MVDARVNLKDSYQRATAARPGAAAAGLAEAGRQTEAIVAAIGARKQALPTLEVRLSAATGGPSSVENTAGALSAAAPGLDNESIVRAYLHQNKALYGLSAGEVDDLVVVGDSPGGTSGLRMLRMEQQIDGRPVFQSETRFLIDRDGRVVKSVGLMVPQAKLLAPRVLPGSLLSPAEAVARLLTADGRAADAASFTVTADNAGRLELAETDGFVAGPVTARQVLFPLGPGLLVPAWSLVVFTEGDQDWYAMVDAQTGDLLWRKNIRNFVSTHQARFRVYVQADGVTPADSPAPQSPNTAAPGAGTQFAEIAPTIVNMLTAQDITASPNGWIDDCPGGGCTANETQTLGNNVLACVDRTGGANANICDTDAASQLDGNGRPTGNPDANTRNRDFLGTTPRDFQTNFTPPPQGGAANAEVGQTATGAGNGTSTGPTDIFRRGSTVQQFYVTNWYHDKLFALGFDEGSANFQQINFGGGGGAGDRVLVDVQDGSGTNNANFSTPPDGTSGRAQMFRFTGPTVDRDGGLDSEILIHELTHGTSNRLVGNAAGLNWDQAGGLGEGWSDFYALSLLNNTNADNPDARYAAGAYATYKLGGLLDNYVYAIRRFPYSTDNTVNPMTWADIDDVTNNLAGGIAPSPLTFNNNGGMEVHNSGELWASSLWEVRSRIIADPAGANGDVPTGNNTTLEIVTDGMKLTPIDPTFTDARDALFAADCTANACANEASIWGGFADRGLGYGAQTPYNIAFGYTASHLGVKESFSVPYLDVVNAATDVAVNDSSGNSNGAIDPGEPILLTVTLTNPWRAAGKAVTGATATLSTTTPGVTIHDATAAYGAIAPQGTAAGDTFLITVDTTVLCGSSIDFTLSVTSNLGTTSTGFRKRVGAASGTDPVVTYTRDTNPDLAIVDGRPRASFDQLTVTDDFQIADLDFRADSVTHTFNGDLTLMLRSPAGTGVDFISLIGGLTDGGSGDNLTNMLVNDDLVSSAAVDMVQQPNTSSPFTGSWLPVFNAPWPPLAGFPTGPDAIGTLSRFDGQSTQGVWSVAVSDQFAADSGTLNAWSMLVTPVRFVCTPFAPAAAVTATKTVTGTFTVGGTVTYTVVLTNNGTDAQGDNAGDEFTDTLAAGLTLTGASATSGTAGTAGNTATWNGTLAPLGGSVTITITATINAGTQGSTISNQGTAAFDANNDNVNEA
;
A
#
# COMPACT_ATOMS: atom_id res chain seq x y z
N MET A 1 2.17 15.77 26.13
CA MET A 1 2.57 15.19 27.41
C MET A 1 4.05 14.97 27.31
N VAL A 2 4.85 15.81 27.97
CA VAL A 2 6.26 15.47 28.18
C VAL A 2 6.28 14.44 29.31
N ASP A 3 6.77 13.25 29.03
CA ASP A 3 7.23 12.33 30.07
C ASP A 3 8.44 11.55 29.56
N ALA A 4 9.62 11.96 30.01
CA ALA A 4 10.85 11.23 29.80
C ALA A 4 11.56 11.13 31.16
N ARG A 5 12.01 9.91 31.49
CA ARG A 5 12.89 9.64 32.63
C ARG A 5 13.97 10.72 32.73
N VAL A 6 13.99 11.47 33.82
CA VAL A 6 14.84 12.65 33.95
C VAL A 6 16.30 12.19 34.13
N ASN A 7 17.14 12.48 33.13
CA ASN A 7 18.58 12.29 33.14
C ASN A 7 19.03 10.89 33.62
N LEU A 8 18.58 9.84 32.90
CA LEU A 8 18.90 8.44 33.19
C LEU A 8 20.40 8.19 33.40
N LYS A 9 21.27 8.81 32.60
CA LYS A 9 22.71 8.56 32.66
C LYS A 9 23.32 9.02 33.97
N ASP A 10 23.02 10.25 34.39
CA ASP A 10 23.62 10.80 35.60
C ASP A 10 22.95 10.23 36.86
N SER A 11 21.63 10.02 36.83
CA SER A 11 20.90 9.33 37.89
C SER A 11 21.37 7.88 38.06
N TYR A 12 21.64 7.17 36.95
CA TYR A 12 22.24 5.83 36.97
C TYR A 12 23.66 5.84 37.54
N GLN A 13 24.51 6.78 37.13
CA GLN A 13 25.88 6.89 37.64
C GLN A 13 25.90 7.23 39.13
N ARG A 14 25.06 8.17 39.60
CA ARG A 14 24.93 8.51 41.02
C ARG A 14 24.32 7.38 41.83
N ALA A 15 23.27 6.73 41.33
CA ALA A 15 22.65 5.57 41.96
C ALA A 15 23.63 4.39 42.09
N THR A 16 24.49 4.20 41.09
CA THR A 16 25.56 3.19 41.08
C THR A 16 26.68 3.56 42.06
N ALA A 17 27.12 4.82 42.06
CA ALA A 17 28.16 5.32 42.97
C ALA A 17 27.72 5.31 44.44
N ALA A 18 26.43 5.53 44.72
CA ALA A 18 25.84 5.43 46.06
C ALA A 18 25.71 3.97 46.55
N ARG A 19 25.91 2.97 45.67
CA ARG A 19 25.70 1.54 45.95
C ARG A 19 26.83 0.66 45.37
N PRO A 20 28.11 0.92 45.69
CA PRO A 20 29.23 0.21 45.11
C PRO A 20 29.21 -1.27 45.55
N GLY A 21 29.19 -2.19 44.58
CA GLY A 21 29.12 -3.65 44.78
C GLY A 21 27.79 -4.28 44.37
N ALA A 22 26.66 -3.67 44.74
CA ALA A 22 25.32 -4.18 44.37
C ALA A 22 25.01 -3.97 42.88
N ALA A 23 25.39 -2.81 42.32
CA ALA A 23 25.17 -2.51 40.90
C ALA A 23 26.02 -3.38 39.95
N ALA A 24 27.27 -3.67 40.29
CA ALA A 24 28.14 -4.54 39.49
C ALA A 24 27.69 -6.00 39.53
N ALA A 25 27.26 -6.49 40.71
CA ALA A 25 26.66 -7.82 40.85
C ALA A 25 25.31 -7.93 40.13
N GLY A 26 24.48 -6.89 40.22
CA GLY A 26 23.18 -6.79 39.54
C GLY A 26 23.30 -6.78 38.01
N LEU A 27 24.27 -6.05 37.44
CA LEU A 27 24.53 -6.08 36.00
C LEU A 27 25.04 -7.44 35.51
N ALA A 28 25.94 -8.07 36.28
CA ALA A 28 26.43 -9.41 35.94
C ALA A 28 25.29 -10.46 36.01
N GLU A 29 24.36 -10.29 36.95
CA GLU A 29 23.16 -11.13 37.04
C GLU A 29 22.18 -10.85 35.89
N ALA A 30 21.93 -9.58 35.53
CA ALA A 30 21.07 -9.23 34.41
C ALA A 30 21.57 -9.78 33.06
N GLY A 31 22.89 -9.81 32.84
CA GLY A 31 23.49 -10.47 31.68
C GLY A 31 23.14 -11.97 31.65
N ARG A 32 23.36 -12.68 32.76
CA ARG A 32 22.99 -14.10 32.89
C ARG A 32 21.50 -14.35 32.70
N GLN A 33 20.66 -13.48 33.24
CA GLN A 33 19.20 -13.63 33.14
C GLN A 33 18.70 -13.36 31.72
N THR A 34 19.26 -12.37 31.02
CA THR A 34 18.95 -12.12 29.61
C THR A 34 19.25 -13.35 28.75
N GLU A 35 20.43 -13.95 28.93
CA GLU A 35 20.81 -15.19 28.23
C GLU A 35 19.86 -16.35 28.56
N ALA A 36 19.49 -16.52 29.84
CA ALA A 36 18.57 -17.57 30.27
C ALA A 36 17.15 -17.38 29.72
N ILE A 37 16.64 -16.13 29.69
CA ILE A 37 15.34 -15.79 29.12
C ILE A 37 15.34 -16.03 27.61
N VAL A 38 16.37 -15.59 26.89
CA VAL A 38 16.49 -15.83 25.44
C VAL A 38 16.55 -17.32 25.13
N ALA A 39 17.29 -18.11 25.92
CA ALA A 39 17.31 -19.56 25.81
C ALA A 39 15.92 -20.18 26.09
N ALA A 40 15.20 -19.68 27.10
CA ALA A 40 13.84 -20.14 27.42
C ALA A 40 12.82 -19.79 26.33
N ILE A 41 12.93 -18.59 25.71
CA ILE A 41 12.14 -18.20 24.53
C ILE A 41 12.43 -19.17 23.39
N GLY A 42 13.71 -19.44 23.09
CA GLY A 42 14.11 -20.37 22.05
C GLY A 42 13.54 -21.78 22.27
N ALA A 43 13.64 -22.30 23.50
CA ALA A 43 13.06 -23.59 23.86
C ALA A 43 11.52 -23.60 23.75
N ARG A 44 10.83 -22.51 24.14
CA ARG A 44 9.37 -22.42 24.03
C ARG A 44 8.92 -22.30 22.57
N LYS A 45 9.66 -21.57 21.72
CA LYS A 45 9.40 -21.47 20.28
C LYS A 45 9.49 -22.82 19.56
N GLN A 46 10.32 -23.75 20.02
CA GLN A 46 10.33 -25.11 19.46
C GLN A 46 9.02 -25.86 19.70
N ALA A 47 8.37 -25.64 20.85
CA ALA A 47 7.08 -26.25 21.17
C ALA A 47 5.87 -25.42 20.67
N LEU A 48 6.06 -24.13 20.43
CA LEU A 48 5.05 -23.19 19.95
C LEU A 48 5.68 -22.22 18.93
N PRO A 49 5.80 -22.61 17.65
CA PRO A 49 6.53 -21.83 16.64
C PRO A 49 6.00 -20.40 16.42
N THR A 50 4.71 -20.18 16.68
CA THR A 50 3.99 -18.91 16.56
C THR A 50 4.03 -18.06 17.84
N LEU A 51 4.90 -18.42 18.81
CA LEU A 51 5.12 -17.62 20.01
C LEU A 51 5.86 -16.33 19.67
N GLU A 52 5.27 -15.19 20.02
CA GLU A 52 5.93 -13.89 20.00
C GLU A 52 6.19 -13.39 21.42
N VAL A 53 7.42 -12.90 21.64
CA VAL A 53 7.86 -12.35 22.91
C VAL A 53 8.61 -11.07 22.64
N ARG A 54 8.11 -9.94 23.16
CA ARG A 54 8.82 -8.66 23.15
C ARG A 54 9.51 -8.48 24.49
N LEU A 55 10.77 -8.05 24.49
CA LEU A 55 11.54 -7.79 25.71
C LEU A 55 11.58 -6.29 26.01
N SER A 56 11.55 -5.95 27.29
CA SER A 56 11.68 -4.58 27.77
C SER A 56 13.16 -4.21 27.93
N ALA A 57 13.60 -3.15 27.25
CA ALA A 57 14.93 -2.57 27.47
C ALA A 57 15.11 -2.00 28.90
N ALA A 58 14.02 -1.69 29.60
CA ALA A 58 14.04 -1.14 30.95
C ALA A 58 14.26 -2.20 32.04
N THR A 59 13.68 -3.39 31.88
CA THR A 59 13.72 -4.45 32.90
C THR A 59 14.51 -5.68 32.48
N GLY A 60 14.72 -5.91 31.18
CA GLY A 60 15.30 -7.13 30.63
C GLY A 60 14.34 -8.33 30.58
N GLY A 61 13.09 -8.17 31.05
CA GLY A 61 12.04 -9.20 31.00
C GLY A 61 11.04 -9.01 29.86
N PRO A 62 10.12 -9.95 29.63
CA PRO A 62 9.07 -9.82 28.62
C PRO A 62 8.14 -8.64 28.90
N SER A 63 7.94 -7.78 27.90
CA SER A 63 6.90 -6.73 27.88
C SER A 63 5.58 -7.23 27.29
N SER A 64 5.66 -8.19 26.36
CA SER A 64 4.52 -8.97 25.87
C SER A 64 4.93 -10.41 25.59
N VAL A 65 4.00 -11.33 25.85
CA VAL A 65 4.08 -12.74 25.44
C VAL A 65 2.74 -13.09 24.82
N GLU A 66 2.74 -13.58 23.59
CA GLU A 66 1.54 -14.00 22.88
C GLU A 66 1.82 -15.15 21.91
N ASN A 67 0.75 -15.78 21.44
CA ASN A 67 0.79 -16.78 20.40
C ASN A 67 -0.09 -16.30 19.26
N THR A 68 0.49 -16.01 18.10
CA THR A 68 -0.25 -15.43 16.96
C THR A 68 -1.26 -16.39 16.32
N ALA A 69 -1.18 -17.68 16.65
CA ALA A 69 -2.09 -18.72 16.16
C ALA A 69 -3.02 -19.30 17.23
N GLY A 70 -3.13 -18.70 18.42
CA GLY A 70 -4.05 -19.18 19.47
C GLY A 70 -3.65 -18.82 20.89
N ALA A 71 -3.97 -19.68 21.85
CA ALA A 71 -3.66 -19.44 23.27
C ALA A 71 -2.23 -19.87 23.67
N LEU A 72 -1.72 -19.32 24.77
CA LEU A 72 -0.42 -19.67 25.38
C LEU A 72 -0.48 -20.93 26.26
N SER A 73 -1.67 -21.30 26.75
CA SER A 73 -1.89 -22.45 27.61
C SER A 73 -3.02 -23.36 27.11
N ALA A 74 -3.07 -24.58 27.64
CA ALA A 74 -4.21 -25.46 27.50
C ALA A 74 -5.45 -24.91 28.24
N ALA A 75 -6.63 -25.42 27.89
CA ALA A 75 -7.90 -25.09 28.57
C ALA A 75 -7.90 -25.55 30.02
N ALA A 76 -8.43 -24.72 30.89
CA ALA A 76 -8.55 -24.99 32.32
C ALA A 76 -9.94 -24.53 32.83
N PRO A 77 -11.02 -25.14 32.31
CA PRO A 77 -12.37 -24.70 32.65
C PRO A 77 -12.69 -24.96 34.13
N GLY A 78 -13.36 -24.00 34.77
CA GLY A 78 -13.80 -24.11 36.17
C GLY A 78 -12.74 -23.77 37.23
N LEU A 79 -11.50 -23.45 36.84
CA LEU A 79 -10.51 -22.87 37.74
C LEU A 79 -10.65 -21.33 37.79
N ASP A 80 -10.31 -20.75 38.94
CA ASP A 80 -10.21 -19.30 39.11
C ASP A 80 -8.99 -18.74 38.36
N ASN A 81 -9.05 -17.44 38.05
CA ASN A 81 -8.06 -16.78 37.21
C ASN A 81 -6.65 -16.81 37.83
N GLU A 82 -6.54 -16.67 39.15
CA GLU A 82 -5.27 -16.69 39.86
C GLU A 82 -4.60 -18.06 39.79
N SER A 83 -5.36 -19.13 40.05
CA SER A 83 -4.88 -20.51 39.90
C SER A 83 -4.38 -20.80 38.48
N ILE A 84 -5.11 -20.34 37.45
CA ILE A 84 -4.73 -20.51 36.03
C ILE A 84 -3.40 -19.80 35.74
N VAL A 85 -3.29 -18.54 36.14
CA VAL A 85 -2.11 -17.71 35.85
C VAL A 85 -0.89 -18.17 36.63
N ARG A 86 -1.03 -18.52 37.92
CA ARG A 86 0.09 -19.07 38.71
C ARG A 86 0.57 -20.39 38.15
N ALA A 87 -0.34 -21.29 37.75
CA ALA A 87 0.05 -22.55 37.11
C ALA A 87 0.81 -22.32 35.80
N TYR A 88 0.32 -21.39 34.96
CA TYR A 88 1.01 -20.98 33.74
C TYR A 88 2.40 -20.40 34.03
N LEU A 89 2.51 -19.49 35.00
CA LEU A 89 3.78 -18.88 35.39
C LEU A 89 4.75 -19.90 35.99
N HIS A 90 4.33 -20.85 36.82
CA HIS A 90 5.25 -21.87 37.34
C HIS A 90 5.85 -22.77 36.25
N GLN A 91 5.06 -23.05 35.21
CA GLN A 91 5.50 -23.81 34.04
C GLN A 91 6.43 -22.98 33.14
N ASN A 92 6.18 -21.68 33.04
CA ASN A 92 6.89 -20.77 32.13
C ASN A 92 7.79 -19.75 32.86
N LYS A 93 8.15 -19.97 34.13
CA LYS A 93 8.84 -18.97 34.97
C LYS A 93 10.17 -18.50 34.38
N ALA A 94 10.87 -19.38 33.66
CA ALA A 94 12.11 -19.04 32.96
C ALA A 94 11.89 -18.05 31.80
N LEU A 95 10.72 -18.07 31.16
CA LEU A 95 10.33 -17.12 30.12
C LEU A 95 10.26 -15.69 30.65
N TYR A 96 9.83 -15.54 31.91
CA TYR A 96 9.70 -14.26 32.60
C TYR A 96 10.93 -13.92 33.47
N GLY A 97 11.94 -14.79 33.53
CA GLY A 97 13.12 -14.62 34.38
C GLY A 97 12.82 -14.69 35.89
N LEU A 98 11.74 -15.37 36.28
CA LEU A 98 11.28 -15.47 37.67
C LEU A 98 11.71 -16.80 38.31
N SER A 99 12.00 -16.76 39.62
CA SER A 99 12.09 -17.96 40.44
C SER A 99 10.68 -18.48 40.82
N ALA A 100 10.59 -19.73 41.27
CA ALA A 100 9.30 -20.27 41.73
C ALA A 100 8.73 -19.47 42.91
N GLY A 101 9.59 -19.08 43.86
CA GLY A 101 9.19 -18.25 44.99
C GLY A 101 8.76 -16.84 44.58
N GLU A 102 9.35 -16.25 43.53
CA GLU A 102 8.87 -14.95 43.01
C GLU A 102 7.51 -15.04 42.34
N VAL A 103 7.19 -16.17 41.69
CA VAL A 103 5.84 -16.42 41.18
C VAL A 103 4.85 -16.55 42.33
N ASP A 104 5.23 -17.22 43.43
CA ASP A 104 4.40 -17.34 44.63
C ASP A 104 4.17 -15.98 45.31
N ASP A 105 5.22 -15.15 45.37
CA ASP A 105 5.20 -13.83 46.01
C ASP A 105 4.45 -12.75 45.20
N LEU A 106 4.01 -13.03 43.96
CA LEU A 106 3.19 -12.09 43.18
C LEU A 106 1.88 -11.79 43.89
N VAL A 107 1.48 -10.52 43.86
CA VAL A 107 0.25 -10.05 44.49
C VAL A 107 -0.81 -9.75 43.43
N VAL A 108 -2.01 -10.30 43.60
CA VAL A 108 -3.16 -9.95 42.75
C VAL A 108 -3.65 -8.56 43.13
N VAL A 109 -3.61 -7.65 42.16
CA VAL A 109 -4.03 -6.25 42.32
C VAL A 109 -5.34 -5.93 41.60
N GLY A 110 -5.86 -6.89 40.82
CA GLY A 110 -7.19 -6.80 40.22
C GLY A 110 -7.54 -8.08 39.45
N ASP A 111 -8.82 -8.48 39.54
CA ASP A 111 -9.36 -9.63 38.84
C ASP A 111 -10.69 -9.25 38.17
N SER A 112 -10.71 -9.27 36.84
CA SER A 112 -11.89 -8.93 36.02
C SER A 112 -12.52 -10.21 35.47
N PRO A 113 -13.82 -10.47 35.75
CA PRO A 113 -14.50 -11.70 35.32
C PRO A 113 -14.86 -11.74 33.83
N GLY A 114 -14.55 -10.69 33.06
CA GLY A 114 -14.66 -10.68 31.58
C GLY A 114 -16.04 -10.38 30.99
N GLY A 115 -17.05 -10.08 31.81
CA GLY A 115 -18.35 -9.57 31.34
C GLY A 115 -19.00 -10.42 30.24
N THR A 116 -19.63 -9.76 29.26
CA THR A 116 -20.31 -10.41 28.13
C THR A 116 -19.37 -10.99 27.06
N SER A 117 -18.12 -10.50 26.96
CA SER A 117 -17.14 -11.05 25.99
C SER A 117 -16.57 -12.39 26.45
N GLY A 118 -16.57 -12.65 27.77
CA GLY A 118 -15.96 -13.82 28.38
C GLY A 118 -14.43 -13.77 28.42
N LEU A 119 -13.81 -12.66 28.01
CA LEU A 119 -12.37 -12.41 28.10
C LEU A 119 -12.04 -11.82 29.48
N ARG A 120 -11.46 -12.64 30.35
CA ARG A 120 -11.12 -12.29 31.73
C ARG A 120 -9.72 -11.67 31.77
N MET A 121 -9.45 -10.88 32.80
CA MET A 121 -8.13 -10.27 32.99
C MET A 121 -7.71 -10.34 34.46
N LEU A 122 -6.55 -10.93 34.71
CA LEU A 122 -5.90 -10.90 36.01
C LEU A 122 -4.70 -9.97 35.99
N ARG A 123 -4.62 -9.07 36.98
CA ARG A 123 -3.52 -8.13 37.17
C ARG A 123 -2.70 -8.59 38.37
N MET A 124 -1.42 -8.86 38.15
CA MET A 124 -0.46 -9.22 39.19
C MET A 124 0.68 -8.21 39.23
N GLU A 125 1.14 -7.87 40.43
CA GLU A 125 2.26 -6.94 40.66
C GLU A 125 3.35 -7.63 41.50
N GLN A 126 4.62 -7.29 41.26
CA GLN A 126 5.71 -7.73 42.13
C GLN A 126 5.78 -6.84 43.37
N GLN A 127 5.83 -7.47 44.54
CA GLN A 127 6.02 -6.79 45.82
C GLN A 127 7.20 -7.43 46.57
N ILE A 128 8.12 -6.60 47.08
CA ILE A 128 9.30 -7.08 47.81
C ILE A 128 9.36 -6.36 49.16
N ASP A 129 9.31 -7.14 50.23
CA ASP A 129 9.18 -6.66 51.62
C ASP A 129 8.06 -5.62 51.79
N GLY A 130 6.91 -5.83 51.14
CA GLY A 130 5.78 -4.91 51.19
C GLY A 130 5.89 -3.67 50.28
N ARG A 131 6.97 -3.51 49.51
CA ARG A 131 7.12 -2.40 48.54
C ARG A 131 6.79 -2.88 47.12
N PRO A 132 5.86 -2.24 46.40
CA PRO A 132 5.60 -2.59 45.01
C PRO A 132 6.79 -2.19 44.13
N VAL A 133 7.03 -2.97 43.08
CA VAL A 133 8.00 -2.62 42.02
C VAL A 133 7.27 -1.78 40.97
N PHE A 134 7.71 -0.54 40.77
CA PHE A 134 7.09 0.44 39.88
C PHE A 134 6.90 -0.12 38.47
N GLN A 135 5.67 -0.03 37.96
CA GLN A 135 5.23 -0.55 36.65
C GLN A 135 5.41 -2.07 36.44
N SER A 136 5.72 -2.85 37.48
CA SER A 136 5.80 -4.31 37.36
C SER A 136 4.46 -5.01 37.13
N GLU A 137 3.36 -4.27 37.26
CA GLU A 137 2.01 -4.78 36.97
C GLU A 137 1.99 -5.46 35.60
N THR A 138 1.57 -6.71 35.62
CA THR A 138 1.40 -7.53 34.43
C THR A 138 0.01 -8.10 34.37
N ARG A 139 -0.57 -7.98 33.19
CA ARG A 139 -1.94 -8.34 32.88
C ARG A 139 -1.92 -9.65 32.12
N PHE A 140 -2.66 -10.62 32.60
CA PHE A 140 -2.86 -11.90 31.95
C PHE A 140 -4.29 -11.96 31.45
N LEU A 141 -4.44 -12.06 30.13
CA LEU A 141 -5.72 -12.21 29.46
C LEU A 141 -6.06 -13.70 29.40
N ILE A 142 -7.28 -14.05 29.80
CA ILE A 142 -7.75 -15.43 29.94
C ILE A 142 -9.07 -15.58 29.19
N ASP A 143 -9.16 -16.55 28.29
CA ASP A 143 -10.39 -16.79 27.52
C ASP A 143 -11.51 -17.45 28.38
N ARG A 144 -12.68 -17.63 27.77
CA ARG A 144 -13.85 -18.23 28.43
C ARG A 144 -13.61 -19.67 28.92
N ASP A 145 -12.68 -20.40 28.31
CA ASP A 145 -12.35 -21.80 28.63
C ASP A 145 -11.17 -21.91 29.62
N GLY A 146 -10.68 -20.77 30.12
CA GLY A 146 -9.57 -20.72 31.08
C GLY A 146 -8.19 -20.87 30.44
N ARG A 147 -8.01 -20.52 29.17
CA ARG A 147 -6.68 -20.46 28.53
C ARG A 147 -6.07 -19.08 28.70
N VAL A 148 -4.79 -19.00 29.07
CA VAL A 148 -4.01 -17.76 28.99
C VAL A 148 -3.78 -17.45 27.52
N VAL A 149 -4.24 -16.31 27.02
CA VAL A 149 -4.10 -15.93 25.60
C VAL A 149 -2.94 -14.97 25.37
N LYS A 150 -2.69 -14.06 26.32
CA LYS A 150 -1.63 -13.05 26.21
C LYS A 150 -1.24 -12.55 27.59
N SER A 151 0.03 -12.21 27.78
CA SER A 151 0.48 -11.41 28.92
C SER A 151 1.11 -10.10 28.47
N VAL A 152 0.79 -8.99 29.13
CA VAL A 152 1.39 -7.67 28.86
C VAL A 152 1.74 -7.00 30.19
N GLY A 153 2.99 -6.56 30.35
CA GLY A 153 3.46 -5.91 31.57
C GLY A 153 4.97 -5.93 31.72
N LEU A 154 5.51 -5.30 32.76
CA LEU A 154 6.95 -5.08 32.90
C LEU A 154 7.50 -5.73 34.18
N MET A 155 7.23 -7.02 34.40
CA MET A 155 7.90 -7.74 35.49
C MET A 155 9.42 -7.62 35.35
N VAL A 156 10.09 -7.49 36.50
CA VAL A 156 11.54 -7.42 36.62
C VAL A 156 12.06 -8.83 36.93
N PRO A 157 12.89 -9.41 36.04
CA PRO A 157 13.55 -10.69 36.29
C PRO A 157 14.35 -10.67 37.59
N GLN A 158 14.26 -11.72 38.40
CA GLN A 158 14.96 -11.86 39.68
C GLN A 158 14.85 -10.63 40.60
N ALA A 159 13.72 -9.92 40.58
CA ALA A 159 13.51 -8.69 41.34
C ALA A 159 13.88 -8.85 42.83
N LYS A 160 13.60 -10.01 43.44
CA LYS A 160 13.91 -10.28 44.86
C LYS A 160 15.41 -10.35 45.15
N LEU A 161 16.19 -10.88 44.20
CA LEU A 161 17.65 -10.90 44.26
C LEU A 161 18.24 -9.51 44.02
N LEU A 162 17.63 -8.72 43.14
CA LEU A 162 18.09 -7.38 42.75
C LEU A 162 17.65 -6.29 43.72
N ALA A 163 16.68 -6.57 44.59
CA ALA A 163 16.16 -5.59 45.53
C ALA A 163 17.26 -5.15 46.53
N PRO A 164 17.49 -3.84 46.66
CA PRO A 164 18.52 -3.33 47.54
C PRO A 164 18.14 -3.52 49.00
N ARG A 165 19.10 -3.94 49.83
CA ARG A 165 18.93 -4.02 51.28
C ARG A 165 18.89 -2.61 51.86
N VAL A 166 17.72 -2.16 52.29
CA VAL A 166 17.53 -0.86 52.94
C VAL A 166 18.07 -0.92 54.38
N LEU A 167 18.99 -0.03 54.74
CA LEU A 167 19.45 0.12 56.12
C LEU A 167 18.53 1.09 56.87
N PRO A 168 18.21 0.85 58.15
CA PRO A 168 17.38 1.77 58.93
C PRO A 168 18.00 3.18 58.97
N GLY A 169 17.24 4.20 58.59
CA GLY A 169 17.68 5.61 58.59
C GLY A 169 18.51 6.04 57.37
N SER A 170 18.68 5.19 56.35
CA SER A 170 19.47 5.52 55.16
C SER A 170 18.66 6.13 54.01
N LEU A 171 17.35 6.36 54.19
CA LEU A 171 16.46 6.90 53.17
C LEU A 171 15.93 8.27 53.61
N LEU A 172 15.76 9.16 52.63
CA LEU A 172 15.01 10.40 52.76
C LEU A 172 13.61 10.12 53.28
N SER A 173 13.13 11.00 54.15
CA SER A 173 11.73 11.09 54.52
C SER A 173 10.87 11.47 53.29
N PRO A 174 9.57 11.17 53.28
CA PRO A 174 8.68 11.59 52.20
C PRO A 174 8.64 13.13 52.06
N ALA A 175 8.79 13.89 53.15
CA ALA A 175 8.86 15.34 53.13
C ALA A 175 10.12 15.86 52.41
N GLU A 176 11.28 15.25 52.68
CA GLU A 176 12.51 15.54 51.95
C GLU A 176 12.39 15.15 50.47
N ALA A 177 11.72 14.05 50.15
CA ALA A 177 11.51 13.63 48.77
C ALA A 177 10.65 14.63 47.97
N VAL A 178 9.60 15.20 48.58
CA VAL A 178 8.77 16.25 47.95
C VAL A 178 9.59 17.53 47.75
N ALA A 179 10.37 17.95 48.75
CA ALA A 179 11.26 19.11 48.61
C ALA A 179 12.31 18.91 47.51
N ARG A 180 12.84 17.69 47.34
CA ARG A 180 13.78 17.32 46.26
C ARG A 180 13.12 17.33 44.89
N LEU A 181 11.88 16.84 44.78
CA LEU A 181 11.07 16.94 43.56
C LEU A 181 10.90 18.40 43.14
N LEU A 182 10.52 19.29 44.06
CA LEU A 182 10.33 20.71 43.80
C LEU A 182 11.65 21.41 43.43
N THR A 183 12.74 21.09 44.14
CA THR A 183 14.07 21.63 43.84
C THR A 183 14.57 21.19 42.46
N ALA A 184 14.29 19.95 42.06
CA ALA A 184 14.63 19.45 40.72
C ALA A 184 13.84 20.17 39.60
N ASP A 185 12.67 20.73 39.92
CA ASP A 185 11.89 21.60 39.04
C ASP A 185 12.32 23.09 39.11
N GLY A 186 13.42 23.39 39.80
CA GLY A 186 13.91 24.76 39.96
C GLY A 186 13.17 25.58 41.02
N ARG A 187 12.34 24.96 41.86
CA ARG A 187 11.54 25.61 42.90
C ARG A 187 12.17 25.41 44.27
N ALA A 188 12.36 26.49 45.02
CA ALA A 188 12.80 26.38 46.41
C ALA A 188 11.65 25.82 47.27
N ALA A 189 11.91 24.72 47.97
CA ALA A 189 10.95 24.09 48.88
C ALA A 189 11.66 23.63 50.16
N ASP A 190 11.01 23.82 51.31
CA ASP A 190 11.47 23.32 52.60
C ASP A 190 10.74 22.02 52.95
N ALA A 191 11.47 20.98 53.34
CA ALA A 191 10.87 19.73 53.81
C ALA A 191 9.97 19.96 55.03
N ALA A 192 10.23 20.99 55.85
CA ALA A 192 9.36 21.34 56.98
C ALA A 192 7.94 21.76 56.57
N SER A 193 7.73 22.14 55.31
CA SER A 193 6.41 22.46 54.76
C SER A 193 5.52 21.23 54.52
N PHE A 194 6.05 20.01 54.67
CA PHE A 194 5.31 18.78 54.43
C PHE A 194 5.33 17.90 55.68
N THR A 195 4.14 17.67 56.28
CA THR A 195 4.01 16.87 57.50
C THR A 195 3.14 15.65 57.24
N VAL A 196 3.62 14.46 57.58
CA VAL A 196 2.82 13.22 57.48
C VAL A 196 1.63 13.30 58.44
N THR A 197 0.42 13.16 57.91
CA THR A 197 -0.84 13.24 58.66
C THR A 197 -1.58 11.91 58.75
N ALA A 198 -1.36 11.00 57.79
CA ALA A 198 -1.92 9.65 57.81
C ALA A 198 -0.97 8.62 57.18
N ASP A 199 -1.09 7.37 57.62
CA ASP A 199 -0.47 6.20 57.01
C ASP A 199 -1.54 5.13 56.78
N ASN A 200 -1.85 4.89 55.51
CA ASN A 200 -2.81 3.90 55.06
C ASN A 200 -2.06 2.75 54.37
N ALA A 201 -1.62 1.78 55.16
CA ALA A 201 -0.92 0.58 54.69
C ALA A 201 0.32 0.89 53.82
N GLY A 202 1.15 1.85 54.25
CA GLY A 202 2.38 2.25 53.56
C GLY A 202 2.18 3.32 52.49
N ARG A 203 0.94 3.79 52.28
CA ARG A 203 0.62 5.02 51.56
C ARG A 203 0.47 6.14 52.57
N LEU A 204 1.44 7.04 52.60
CA LEU A 204 1.49 8.20 53.47
C LEU A 204 0.76 9.37 52.83
N GLU A 205 -0.01 10.10 53.62
CA GLU A 205 -0.56 11.39 53.24
C GLU A 205 0.19 12.48 53.99
N LEU A 206 0.61 13.51 53.27
CA LEU A 206 1.33 14.65 53.82
C LEU A 206 0.44 15.88 53.66
N ALA A 207 0.15 16.57 54.76
CA ALA A 207 -0.36 17.93 54.71
C ALA A 207 0.78 18.87 54.28
N GLU A 208 0.41 19.89 53.52
CA GLU A 208 1.34 20.89 53.00
C GLU A 208 1.00 22.28 53.56
N THR A 209 2.03 23.12 53.69
CA THR A 209 1.91 24.58 53.89
C THR A 209 2.77 25.33 52.88
N ASP A 210 3.06 24.70 51.74
CA ASP A 210 3.93 25.23 50.70
C ASP A 210 3.12 26.11 49.74
N GLY A 211 3.72 27.20 49.24
CA GLY A 211 2.98 28.15 48.39
C GLY A 211 2.63 27.64 47.00
N PHE A 212 3.16 26.49 46.57
CA PHE A 212 2.95 25.94 45.23
C PHE A 212 2.21 24.61 45.22
N VAL A 213 2.28 23.79 46.26
CA VAL A 213 1.54 22.54 46.34
C VAL A 213 0.10 22.84 46.77
N ALA A 214 -0.88 22.31 46.05
CA ALA A 214 -2.30 22.56 46.28
C ALA A 214 -2.96 21.32 46.87
N GLY A 215 -2.92 21.17 48.21
CA GLY A 215 -3.57 20.06 48.91
C GLY A 215 -2.66 18.85 49.19
N PRO A 216 -3.22 17.77 49.76
CA PRO A 216 -2.42 16.72 50.38
C PRO A 216 -1.59 15.95 49.35
N VAL A 217 -0.32 15.73 49.68
CA VAL A 217 0.59 14.90 48.87
C VAL A 217 0.46 13.45 49.31
N THR A 218 0.23 12.55 48.35
CA THR A 218 0.39 11.11 48.61
C THR A 218 1.83 10.70 48.36
N ALA A 219 2.45 10.01 49.32
CA ALA A 219 3.74 9.37 49.15
C ALA A 219 3.67 7.86 49.45
N ARG A 220 4.27 7.03 48.60
CA ARG A 220 4.40 5.57 48.84
C ARG A 220 5.81 5.13 48.54
N GLN A 221 6.38 4.30 49.41
CA GLN A 221 7.70 3.73 49.14
C GLN A 221 7.58 2.59 48.12
N VAL A 222 8.34 2.67 47.04
CA VAL A 222 8.34 1.71 45.92
C VAL A 222 9.77 1.29 45.58
N LEU A 223 9.91 0.26 44.73
CA LEU A 223 11.17 -0.07 44.08
C LEU A 223 11.11 0.35 42.62
N PHE A 224 12.06 1.14 42.15
CA PHE A 224 12.09 1.65 40.77
C PHE A 224 13.14 0.90 39.94
N PRO A 225 12.77 0.35 38.76
CA PRO A 225 13.73 -0.26 37.83
C PRO A 225 14.47 0.80 37.02
N LEU A 226 15.69 1.12 37.47
CA LEU A 226 16.54 2.12 36.81
C LEU A 226 17.14 1.57 35.51
N GLY A 227 17.33 0.25 35.44
CA GLY A 227 17.73 -0.51 34.26
C GLY A 227 17.76 -2.01 34.56
N PRO A 228 18.06 -2.86 33.56
CA PRO A 228 18.18 -4.31 33.77
C PRO A 228 19.20 -4.60 34.89
N GLY A 229 18.80 -5.37 35.90
CA GLY A 229 19.69 -5.71 37.01
C GLY A 229 19.83 -4.66 38.12
N LEU A 230 19.08 -3.55 38.07
CA LEU A 230 19.21 -2.47 39.04
C LEU A 230 17.84 -1.95 39.51
N LEU A 231 17.45 -2.38 40.71
CA LEU A 231 16.32 -1.81 41.46
C LEU A 231 16.85 -0.83 42.52
N VAL A 232 16.18 0.32 42.64
CA VAL A 232 16.50 1.32 43.67
C VAL A 232 15.27 1.62 44.52
N PRO A 233 15.40 1.91 45.84
CA PRO A 233 14.27 2.38 46.63
C PRO A 233 13.90 3.79 46.19
N ALA A 234 12.61 4.05 45.99
CA ALA A 234 12.11 5.34 45.56
C ALA A 234 10.82 5.73 46.32
N TRP A 235 10.54 7.03 46.34
CA TRP A 235 9.26 7.57 46.74
C TRP A 235 8.41 7.83 45.50
N SER A 236 7.27 7.16 45.44
CA SER A 236 6.18 7.44 44.51
C SER A 236 5.33 8.56 45.10
N LEU A 237 5.28 9.71 44.42
CA LEU A 237 4.65 10.94 44.88
C LEU A 237 3.51 11.31 43.93
N VAL A 238 2.32 11.59 44.48
CA VAL A 238 1.23 12.27 43.76
C VAL A 238 1.07 13.65 44.39
N VAL A 239 1.38 14.68 43.61
CA VAL A 239 1.45 16.08 44.05
C VAL A 239 0.51 16.91 43.19
N PHE A 240 -0.53 17.47 43.81
CA PHE A 240 -1.38 18.47 43.17
C PHE A 240 -0.75 19.85 43.36
N THR A 241 -0.81 20.73 42.37
CA THR A 241 -0.14 22.05 42.45
C THR A 241 -1.08 23.20 42.08
N GLU A 242 -0.76 24.40 42.58
CA GLU A 242 -1.39 25.67 42.18
C GLU A 242 -0.94 26.12 40.77
N GLY A 243 0.00 25.42 40.14
CA GLY A 243 0.47 25.66 38.77
C GLY A 243 -0.40 25.02 37.68
N ASP A 244 0.14 24.92 36.46
CA ASP A 244 -0.47 24.31 35.27
C ASP A 244 -0.25 22.78 35.19
N GLN A 245 0.28 22.15 36.24
CA GLN A 245 0.62 20.73 36.22
C GLN A 245 0.29 20.07 37.55
N ASP A 246 -0.19 18.85 37.51
CA ASP A 246 -0.22 17.96 38.68
C ASP A 246 0.76 16.83 38.40
N TRP A 247 1.48 16.34 39.40
CA TRP A 247 2.57 15.41 39.16
C TRP A 247 2.32 14.03 39.76
N TYR A 248 2.61 13.01 38.97
CA TYR A 248 2.96 11.68 39.49
C TYR A 248 4.46 11.48 39.28
N ALA A 249 5.24 11.38 40.37
CA ALA A 249 6.70 11.41 40.31
C ALA A 249 7.35 10.28 41.11
N MET A 250 8.57 9.93 40.74
CA MET A 250 9.44 8.98 41.44
C MET A 250 10.73 9.68 41.82
N VAL A 251 11.07 9.69 43.10
CA VAL A 251 12.32 10.27 43.63
C VAL A 251 13.14 9.16 44.28
N ASP A 252 14.43 9.02 43.94
CA ASP A 252 15.33 8.06 44.59
C ASP A 252 15.35 8.35 46.09
N ALA A 253 14.92 7.38 46.88
CA ALA A 253 14.74 7.55 48.31
C ALA A 253 16.07 7.66 49.06
N GLN A 254 17.22 7.46 48.42
CA GLN A 254 18.55 7.57 49.03
C GLN A 254 19.33 8.78 48.50
N THR A 255 19.25 9.08 47.20
CA THR A 255 20.02 10.20 46.59
C THR A 255 19.20 11.48 46.46
N GLY A 256 17.87 11.38 46.43
CA GLY A 256 16.97 12.51 46.16
C GLY A 256 16.91 12.90 44.68
N ASP A 257 17.48 12.08 43.78
CA ASP A 257 17.38 12.29 42.34
C ASP A 257 15.94 12.07 41.86
N LEU A 258 15.44 12.97 41.01
CA LEU A 258 14.18 12.75 40.30
C LEU A 258 14.39 11.66 39.23
N LEU A 259 13.75 10.50 39.42
CA LEU A 259 13.90 9.33 38.55
C LEU A 259 12.89 9.33 37.40
N TRP A 260 11.67 9.81 37.66
CA TRP A 260 10.56 9.84 36.71
C TRP A 260 9.50 10.85 37.14
N ARG A 261 8.79 11.49 36.20
CA ARG A 261 7.70 12.43 36.51
C ARG A 261 6.75 12.60 35.33
N LYS A 262 5.47 12.30 35.55
CA LYS A 262 4.36 12.55 34.64
C LYS A 262 3.51 13.74 35.09
N ASN A 263 3.14 14.62 34.18
CA ASN A 263 1.99 15.51 34.38
C ASN A 263 0.68 14.69 34.29
N ILE A 264 -0.07 14.62 35.39
CA ILE A 264 -1.34 13.90 35.51
C ILE A 264 -2.56 14.82 35.44
N ARG A 265 -2.37 16.13 35.27
CA ARG A 265 -3.45 17.04 34.93
C ARG A 265 -3.80 16.87 33.47
N ASN A 266 -5.04 16.47 33.20
CA ASN A 266 -5.61 16.50 31.86
C ASN A 266 -6.48 17.75 31.74
N PHE A 267 -6.13 18.64 30.82
CA PHE A 267 -6.96 19.80 30.50
C PHE A 267 -8.02 19.31 29.51
N VAL A 268 -9.28 19.21 29.95
CA VAL A 268 -10.41 19.24 29.02
C VAL A 268 -10.77 20.71 28.89
N SER A 269 -10.90 21.23 27.67
CA SER A 269 -11.43 22.59 27.47
C SER A 269 -12.73 22.77 28.27
N THR A 270 -12.71 23.70 29.20
CA THR A 270 -13.84 24.05 30.07
C THR A 270 -14.61 25.24 29.54
N HIS A 271 -14.05 25.98 28.57
CA HIS A 271 -14.70 27.13 27.95
C HIS A 271 -15.25 26.80 26.57
N GLN A 272 -16.55 26.99 26.42
CA GLN A 272 -17.25 26.78 25.15
C GLN A 272 -16.91 27.87 24.12
N ALA A 273 -16.86 27.49 22.85
CA ALA A 273 -16.94 28.42 21.71
C ALA A 273 -18.15 28.08 20.81
N ARG A 274 -18.70 29.08 20.13
CA ARG A 274 -19.81 28.93 19.18
C ARG A 274 -19.46 29.53 17.83
N PHE A 275 -19.62 28.76 16.78
CA PHE A 275 -19.26 29.14 15.41
C PHE A 275 -20.51 29.20 14.55
N ARG A 276 -20.76 30.31 13.83
CA ARG A 276 -21.81 30.34 12.79
C ARG A 276 -21.17 29.90 11.47
N VAL A 277 -21.44 28.68 11.04
CA VAL A 277 -20.75 28.00 9.93
C VAL A 277 -21.73 27.20 9.06
N TYR A 278 -21.33 26.90 7.83
CA TYR A 278 -22.02 26.01 6.92
C TYR A 278 -21.73 24.56 7.28
N VAL A 279 -22.78 23.87 7.72
CA VAL A 279 -22.76 22.45 8.10
C VAL A 279 -23.95 21.75 7.50
N GLN A 280 -23.86 20.43 7.40
CA GLN A 280 -24.91 19.55 6.93
C GLN A 280 -26.09 19.50 7.92
N ALA A 281 -27.11 18.73 7.54
CA ALA A 281 -28.33 18.58 8.34
C ALA A 281 -28.10 17.97 9.74
N ASP A 282 -26.97 17.30 9.96
CA ASP A 282 -26.56 16.78 11.26
C ASP A 282 -26.12 17.88 12.26
N GLY A 283 -25.91 19.10 11.77
CA GLY A 283 -25.54 20.26 12.56
C GLY A 283 -24.07 20.33 13.00
N VAL A 284 -23.20 19.42 12.54
CA VAL A 284 -21.77 19.39 12.93
C VAL A 284 -20.83 19.08 11.77
N THR A 285 -21.20 18.25 10.80
CA THR A 285 -20.32 17.95 9.67
C THR A 285 -20.28 19.17 8.74
N PRO A 286 -19.11 19.66 8.32
CA PRO A 286 -19.04 20.73 7.32
C PRO A 286 -19.89 20.40 6.09
N ALA A 287 -20.61 21.39 5.57
CA ALA A 287 -21.17 21.26 4.24
C ALA A 287 -20.03 21.31 3.22
N ASP A 288 -20.17 20.58 2.11
CA ASP A 288 -19.30 20.68 0.92
C ASP A 288 -19.11 22.15 0.51
N SER A 289 -20.20 22.94 0.48
CA SER A 289 -20.11 24.38 0.25
C SER A 289 -21.32 25.13 0.80
N PRO A 290 -21.41 26.47 0.63
CA PRO A 290 -22.62 27.22 0.94
C PRO A 290 -23.81 26.86 0.04
N ALA A 291 -23.58 26.19 -1.10
CA ALA A 291 -24.60 25.70 -2.02
C ALA A 291 -24.46 24.17 -2.21
N PRO A 292 -24.69 23.40 -1.14
CA PRO A 292 -24.37 21.98 -1.08
C PRO A 292 -25.20 21.16 -2.05
N GLN A 293 -24.55 20.29 -2.84
CA GLN A 293 -25.27 19.33 -3.70
C GLN A 293 -24.39 18.15 -4.10
N SER A 294 -23.81 17.46 -3.12
CA SER A 294 -23.14 16.18 -3.35
C SER A 294 -23.95 15.05 -2.69
N PRO A 295 -24.28 13.94 -3.40
CA PRO A 295 -24.20 13.80 -4.86
C PRO A 295 -25.14 14.75 -5.61
N ASN A 296 -24.83 15.01 -6.88
CA ASN A 296 -25.67 15.82 -7.77
C ASN A 296 -26.32 15.01 -8.90
N THR A 297 -27.36 15.60 -9.48
CA THR A 297 -28.03 15.10 -10.69
C THR A 297 -27.86 16.07 -11.87
N ALA A 298 -26.84 16.93 -11.85
CA ALA A 298 -26.61 17.89 -12.92
C ALA A 298 -26.22 17.16 -14.21
N ALA A 299 -26.66 17.71 -15.35
CA ALA A 299 -26.37 17.18 -16.67
C ALA A 299 -25.49 18.15 -17.46
N PRO A 300 -24.61 17.65 -18.35
CA PRO A 300 -23.85 18.50 -19.25
C PRO A 300 -24.72 19.49 -20.02
N GLY A 301 -24.32 20.76 -20.07
CA GLY A 301 -25.02 21.86 -20.74
C GLY A 301 -26.20 22.45 -19.97
N ALA A 302 -26.53 21.93 -18.77
CA ALA A 302 -27.66 22.42 -17.99
C ALA A 302 -27.39 23.77 -17.31
N GLY A 303 -26.12 24.15 -17.11
CA GLY A 303 -25.77 25.41 -16.45
C GLY A 303 -26.28 25.50 -15.01
N THR A 304 -26.39 24.36 -14.32
CA THR A 304 -27.12 24.26 -13.05
C THR A 304 -26.33 24.92 -11.92
N GLN A 305 -26.98 25.83 -11.18
CA GLN A 305 -26.50 26.36 -9.92
C GLN A 305 -27.54 26.06 -8.83
N PHE A 306 -27.16 25.26 -7.84
CA PHE A 306 -28.04 24.91 -6.72
C PHE A 306 -28.19 26.07 -5.74
N ALA A 307 -29.27 26.00 -4.96
CA ALA A 307 -29.61 27.01 -3.97
C ALA A 307 -28.67 26.92 -2.77
N GLU A 308 -28.27 28.08 -2.26
CA GLU A 308 -27.50 28.17 -1.03
C GLU A 308 -28.32 27.81 0.21
N ILE A 309 -27.67 27.24 1.23
CA ILE A 309 -28.25 26.98 2.55
C ILE A 309 -27.96 28.15 3.51
N ALA A 310 -28.59 28.12 4.69
CA ALA A 310 -28.25 29.03 5.78
C ALA A 310 -27.20 28.38 6.70
N PRO A 311 -26.23 29.15 7.23
CA PRO A 311 -25.28 28.61 8.20
C PRO A 311 -25.94 28.42 9.58
N THR A 312 -25.39 27.48 10.35
CA THR A 312 -25.87 27.03 11.66
C THR A 312 -24.90 27.46 12.75
N ILE A 313 -25.40 27.72 13.96
CA ILE A 313 -24.55 27.94 15.13
C ILE A 313 -24.16 26.58 15.71
N VAL A 314 -22.88 26.26 15.66
CA VAL A 314 -22.30 25.01 16.16
C VAL A 314 -21.52 25.27 17.44
N ASN A 315 -21.76 24.42 18.43
CA ASN A 315 -21.05 24.42 19.71
C ASN A 315 -19.75 23.61 19.58
N MET A 316 -18.61 24.19 19.96
CA MET A 316 -17.30 23.53 19.91
C MET A 316 -17.30 22.19 20.65
N LEU A 317 -17.78 22.16 21.90
CA LEU A 317 -17.87 20.94 22.71
C LEU A 317 -18.80 19.87 22.14
N THR A 318 -19.59 20.17 21.10
CA THR A 318 -20.42 19.21 20.38
C THR A 318 -19.72 18.67 19.14
N ALA A 319 -18.85 19.45 18.51
CA ALA A 319 -18.17 19.08 17.26
C ALA A 319 -16.76 18.49 17.49
N GLN A 320 -16.05 18.92 18.53
CA GLN A 320 -14.68 18.50 18.79
C GLN A 320 -14.59 17.04 19.25
N ASP A 321 -13.48 16.39 18.92
CA ASP A 321 -13.04 15.15 19.56
C ASP A 321 -12.08 15.48 20.71
N ILE A 322 -12.44 15.09 21.94
CA ILE A 322 -11.64 15.41 23.14
C ILE A 322 -10.33 14.60 23.25
N THR A 323 -10.17 13.55 22.45
CA THR A 323 -8.94 12.77 22.37
C THR A 323 -7.96 13.46 21.43
N ALA A 324 -8.44 13.91 20.26
CA ALA A 324 -7.64 14.63 19.29
C ALA A 324 -7.32 16.06 19.75
N SER A 325 -8.31 16.74 20.32
CA SER A 325 -8.26 18.14 20.76
C SER A 325 -8.59 18.26 22.25
N PRO A 326 -7.71 17.78 23.16
CA PRO A 326 -8.00 17.77 24.60
C PRO A 326 -8.21 19.18 25.17
N ASN A 327 -7.41 20.16 24.72
CA ASN A 327 -7.58 21.57 25.06
C ASN A 327 -8.74 22.26 24.32
N GLY A 328 -9.51 21.53 23.52
CA GLY A 328 -10.48 22.08 22.57
C GLY A 328 -9.80 22.74 21.38
N TRP A 329 -10.61 23.25 20.45
CA TRP A 329 -10.10 23.91 19.25
C TRP A 329 -9.53 25.31 19.52
N ILE A 330 -9.95 25.95 20.62
CA ILE A 330 -9.40 27.19 21.15
C ILE A 330 -9.05 26.93 22.61
N ASP A 331 -7.80 27.18 22.98
CA ASP A 331 -7.30 26.94 24.33
C ASP A 331 -8.14 27.68 25.40
N ASP A 332 -8.18 27.08 26.59
CA ASP A 332 -8.83 27.68 27.76
C ASP A 332 -8.09 28.92 28.26
N CYS A 333 -8.85 29.87 28.82
CA CYS A 333 -8.29 31.10 29.34
C CYS A 333 -7.50 30.85 30.64
N PRO A 334 -6.19 31.13 30.70
CA PRO A 334 -5.38 30.88 31.89
C PRO A 334 -5.87 31.73 33.08
N GLY A 335 -6.03 31.11 34.24
CA GLY A 335 -6.41 31.83 35.48
C GLY A 335 -7.77 32.56 35.41
N GLY A 336 -8.65 32.16 34.49
CA GLY A 336 -9.98 32.77 34.30
C GLY A 336 -9.98 34.11 33.55
N GLY A 337 -8.86 34.51 32.93
CA GLY A 337 -8.76 35.71 32.10
C GLY A 337 -8.14 35.40 30.74
N CYS A 338 -8.82 35.77 29.65
CA CYS A 338 -8.36 35.47 28.30
C CYS A 338 -7.45 36.58 27.75
N THR A 339 -6.43 36.21 26.97
CA THR A 339 -5.68 37.14 26.13
C THR A 339 -6.21 37.13 24.69
N ALA A 340 -5.58 37.87 23.78
CA ALA A 340 -5.91 37.79 22.35
C ALA A 340 -5.76 36.37 21.80
N ASN A 341 -4.82 35.58 22.31
CA ASN A 341 -4.56 34.23 21.80
C ASN A 341 -5.72 33.26 22.07
N GLU A 342 -6.33 33.31 23.26
CA GLU A 342 -7.40 32.39 23.67
C GLU A 342 -8.81 32.84 23.20
N THR A 343 -8.87 33.85 22.33
CA THR A 343 -10.14 34.48 21.91
C THR A 343 -10.25 34.66 20.41
N GLN A 344 -9.21 34.28 19.68
CA GLN A 344 -9.11 34.37 18.23
C GLN A 344 -9.23 32.99 17.58
N THR A 345 -9.26 32.95 16.25
CA THR A 345 -9.14 31.72 15.42
C THR A 345 -7.72 31.14 15.48
N LEU A 346 -7.29 30.79 16.70
CA LEU A 346 -5.99 30.27 17.07
C LEU A 346 -6.17 29.18 18.11
N GLY A 347 -5.60 28.00 17.86
CA GLY A 347 -5.57 26.91 18.84
C GLY A 347 -4.51 25.87 18.50
N ASN A 348 -4.58 24.71 19.14
CA ASN A 348 -3.51 23.70 19.03
C ASN A 348 -3.32 23.19 17.60
N ASN A 349 -4.40 23.00 16.85
CA ASN A 349 -4.35 22.33 15.55
C ASN A 349 -4.15 23.31 14.39
N VAL A 350 -4.64 24.55 14.53
CA VAL A 350 -4.67 25.54 13.46
C VAL A 350 -4.61 26.98 13.95
N LEU A 351 -3.99 27.82 13.13
CA LEU A 351 -4.14 29.28 13.13
C LEU A 351 -4.74 29.68 11.78
N ALA A 352 -5.92 30.29 11.79
CA ALA A 352 -6.54 30.83 10.58
C ALA A 352 -6.58 32.36 10.63
N CYS A 353 -6.11 33.03 9.58
CA CYS A 353 -6.15 34.48 9.48
C CYS A 353 -6.24 34.96 8.03
N VAL A 354 -6.63 36.21 7.83
CA VAL A 354 -6.63 36.85 6.51
C VAL A 354 -5.23 37.34 6.15
N ASP A 355 -4.78 37.02 4.94
CA ASP A 355 -3.46 37.41 4.40
C ASP A 355 -3.57 38.04 3.00
N ARG A 356 -4.10 39.27 2.92
CA ARG A 356 -4.28 39.97 1.64
C ARG A 356 -3.08 40.82 1.26
N THR A 357 -2.22 41.15 2.24
CA THR A 357 -1.18 42.17 2.13
C THR A 357 0.22 41.63 2.41
N GLY A 358 0.76 40.87 1.46
CA GLY A 358 2.15 40.42 1.48
C GLY A 358 2.50 39.87 0.11
N GLY A 359 3.65 40.28 -0.47
CA GLY A 359 4.15 39.59 -1.67
C GLY A 359 4.35 38.10 -1.38
N ALA A 360 4.38 37.26 -2.41
CA ALA A 360 4.31 35.79 -2.40
C ALA A 360 5.14 34.99 -1.35
N ASN A 361 6.04 35.63 -0.60
CA ASN A 361 7.03 35.00 0.28
C ASN A 361 6.90 35.36 1.78
N ALA A 362 5.90 36.16 2.21
CA ALA A 362 5.77 36.56 3.61
C ALA A 362 4.44 36.07 4.20
N ASN A 363 4.49 34.96 4.98
CA ASN A 363 3.38 34.45 5.78
C ASN A 363 3.13 35.39 6.98
N ILE A 364 2.35 36.44 6.78
CA ILE A 364 2.08 37.46 7.79
C ILE A 364 0.60 37.82 7.73
N CYS A 365 -0.17 37.38 8.74
CA CYS A 365 -1.55 37.83 8.93
C CYS A 365 -1.66 39.37 8.79
N ASP A 366 -2.70 39.84 8.11
CA ASP A 366 -2.92 41.28 7.89
C ASP A 366 -2.88 42.07 9.21
N THR A 367 -2.02 43.09 9.30
CA THR A 367 -1.85 43.96 10.49
C THR A 367 -3.02 44.92 10.71
N ASP A 368 -3.03 45.68 11.83
CA ASP A 368 -4.12 46.57 12.24
C ASP A 368 -4.49 47.63 11.20
N ALA A 369 -3.49 48.12 10.48
CA ALA A 369 -3.69 49.11 9.43
C ALA A 369 -4.26 48.50 8.14
N ALA A 370 -4.04 47.20 7.92
CA ALA A 370 -4.46 46.45 6.74
C ALA A 370 -5.77 45.68 6.94
N SER A 371 -6.01 45.17 8.15
CA SER A 371 -7.16 44.35 8.55
C SER A 371 -8.10 45.15 9.45
N GLN A 372 -9.31 45.38 8.96
CA GLN A 372 -10.41 45.90 9.78
C GLN A 372 -11.02 44.82 10.70
N LEU A 373 -10.44 43.60 10.77
CA LEU A 373 -11.05 42.44 11.43
C LEU A 373 -10.83 42.36 12.94
N ASP A 374 -9.96 43.20 13.52
CA ASP A 374 -9.74 43.43 14.96
C ASP A 374 -8.32 43.95 15.24
N GLY A 375 -7.47 43.95 14.22
CA GLY A 375 -6.12 44.44 14.36
C GLY A 375 -5.01 43.51 13.89
N ASN A 376 -5.26 42.22 13.73
CA ASN A 376 -4.22 41.25 13.38
C ASN A 376 -4.72 40.15 12.43
N GLY A 377 -5.76 40.44 11.63
CA GLY A 377 -6.24 39.53 10.59
C GLY A 377 -7.03 38.32 11.10
N ARG A 378 -7.29 38.22 12.42
CA ARG A 378 -7.89 37.04 13.07
C ARG A 378 -9.22 37.42 13.72
N PRO A 379 -10.36 36.80 13.39
CA PRO A 379 -11.61 37.09 14.09
C PRO A 379 -11.50 36.81 15.60
N THR A 380 -12.04 37.71 16.44
CA THR A 380 -12.19 37.52 17.89
C THR A 380 -13.64 37.18 18.24
N GLY A 381 -13.86 36.21 19.14
CA GLY A 381 -15.19 35.85 19.66
C GLY A 381 -15.71 36.89 20.67
N ASN A 382 -16.98 37.33 20.54
CA ASN A 382 -17.67 38.37 21.34
C ASN A 382 -17.20 39.84 21.13
N PRO A 383 -17.57 40.52 20.01
CA PRO A 383 -17.38 41.97 19.88
C PRO A 383 -18.47 42.78 20.61
N ASP A 384 -18.10 43.87 21.30
CA ASP A 384 -19.07 44.83 21.88
C ASP A 384 -19.42 46.00 20.92
N ALA A 385 -20.40 46.81 21.32
CA ALA A 385 -20.95 47.94 20.54
C ALA A 385 -19.96 49.09 20.26
N ASN A 386 -18.75 49.06 20.81
CA ASN A 386 -17.68 50.02 20.56
C ASN A 386 -16.37 49.33 20.12
N THR A 387 -16.46 48.11 19.58
CA THR A 387 -15.34 47.27 19.12
C THR A 387 -14.21 47.11 20.16
N ARG A 388 -14.51 47.18 21.47
CA ARG A 388 -13.55 46.96 22.56
C ARG A 388 -13.97 45.79 23.42
N ASN A 389 -13.03 44.89 23.60
CA ASN A 389 -13.20 43.59 24.23
C ASN A 389 -13.49 43.69 25.74
N ARG A 390 -14.68 43.30 26.22
CA ARG A 390 -15.02 43.26 27.67
C ARG A 390 -16.11 42.24 28.06
N ASP A 391 -15.96 40.97 27.71
CA ASP A 391 -16.52 39.93 28.60
C ASP A 391 -15.53 38.77 28.76
N PHE A 392 -14.67 38.87 29.78
CA PHE A 392 -13.62 37.91 30.08
C PHE A 392 -13.64 37.42 31.53
N LEU A 393 -14.78 37.54 32.21
CA LEU A 393 -14.94 37.05 33.56
C LEU A 393 -16.26 36.29 33.65
N GLY A 394 -16.37 35.14 32.98
CA GLY A 394 -17.59 34.34 33.03
C GLY A 394 -17.53 33.00 32.30
N THR A 395 -18.51 32.15 32.61
CA THR A 395 -18.80 30.87 31.94
C THR A 395 -19.49 31.07 30.58
N THR A 396 -19.41 32.27 29.98
CA THR A 396 -20.09 32.64 28.74
C THR A 396 -19.32 32.11 27.53
N PRO A 397 -19.98 31.50 26.53
CA PRO A 397 -19.30 31.02 25.34
C PRO A 397 -18.61 32.14 24.54
N ARG A 398 -17.48 31.82 23.88
CA ARG A 398 -16.85 32.68 22.86
C ARG A 398 -17.67 32.63 21.57
N ASP A 399 -18.31 33.73 21.17
CA ASP A 399 -19.20 33.74 19.99
C ASP A 399 -18.51 34.28 18.73
N PHE A 400 -18.29 33.38 17.78
CA PHE A 400 -17.87 33.66 16.41
C PHE A 400 -19.09 33.63 15.49
N GLN A 401 -20.11 34.42 15.84
CA GLN A 401 -21.39 34.48 15.14
C GLN A 401 -21.43 35.70 14.22
N THR A 402 -20.86 35.60 13.02
CA THR A 402 -20.97 36.65 12.00
C THR A 402 -22.15 36.37 11.08
N ASN A 403 -22.97 37.38 10.79
CA ASN A 403 -24.08 37.25 9.83
C ASN A 403 -23.61 37.29 8.38
N PHE A 404 -22.54 36.57 8.04
CA PHE A 404 -22.05 36.51 6.66
C PHE A 404 -22.99 35.69 5.77
N THR A 405 -23.11 36.15 4.52
CA THR A 405 -23.85 35.53 3.43
C THR A 405 -23.00 35.65 2.15
N PRO A 406 -22.46 34.55 1.61
CA PRO A 406 -21.64 34.55 0.41
C PRO A 406 -22.47 34.85 -0.85
N PRO A 407 -21.82 35.20 -1.99
CA PRO A 407 -22.50 35.33 -3.27
C PRO A 407 -23.05 34.00 -3.82
N PRO A 408 -24.15 34.01 -4.62
CA PRO A 408 -24.95 35.17 -5.04
C PRO A 408 -25.92 35.78 -4.02
N GLN A 409 -26.10 35.26 -2.80
CA GLN A 409 -26.95 35.93 -1.82
C GLN A 409 -26.46 37.37 -1.52
N GLY A 410 -27.43 38.30 -1.37
CA GLY A 410 -27.20 39.69 -0.93
C GLY A 410 -27.54 40.81 -1.92
N GLY A 411 -27.63 40.56 -3.24
CA GLY A 411 -27.92 41.61 -4.22
C GLY A 411 -27.01 42.85 -4.05
N ALA A 412 -27.54 44.08 -4.14
CA ALA A 412 -26.77 45.31 -3.85
C ALA A 412 -26.32 45.48 -2.37
N ALA A 413 -26.74 44.59 -1.46
CA ALA A 413 -26.28 44.52 -0.08
C ALA A 413 -25.10 43.54 0.12
N ASN A 414 -24.67 42.85 -0.94
CA ASN A 414 -23.42 42.12 -0.94
C ASN A 414 -22.26 43.14 -0.90
N ALA A 415 -21.46 43.03 0.16
CA ALA A 415 -20.34 43.92 0.47
C ALA A 415 -19.24 43.97 -0.59
N GLU A 416 -19.19 42.96 -1.45
CA GLU A 416 -18.21 42.79 -2.50
C GLU A 416 -18.76 43.19 -3.89
N VAL A 417 -20.01 43.65 -3.99
CA VAL A 417 -20.55 44.23 -5.23
C VAL A 417 -19.75 45.47 -5.62
N GLY A 418 -18.93 45.32 -6.66
CA GLY A 418 -18.04 46.37 -7.15
C GLY A 418 -16.65 46.40 -6.51
N GLN A 419 -16.25 45.38 -5.75
CA GLN A 419 -14.86 45.19 -5.34
C GLN A 419 -13.98 44.77 -6.52
N THR A 420 -12.78 45.33 -6.57
CA THR A 420 -11.75 44.95 -7.56
C THR A 420 -10.90 43.79 -7.03
N ALA A 421 -10.12 43.15 -7.92
CA ALA A 421 -9.20 42.07 -7.57
C ALA A 421 -8.18 42.45 -6.47
N THR A 422 -7.98 43.73 -6.13
CA THR A 422 -7.11 44.17 -5.02
C THR A 422 -7.87 44.44 -3.71
N GLY A 423 -9.18 44.22 -3.68
CA GLY A 423 -10.06 44.59 -2.57
C GLY A 423 -10.35 46.10 -2.49
N ALA A 424 -10.01 46.88 -3.53
CA ALA A 424 -10.19 48.33 -3.56
C ALA A 424 -11.45 48.75 -4.35
N GLY A 425 -12.45 49.30 -3.66
CA GLY A 425 -13.71 49.87 -4.18
C GLY A 425 -14.96 49.14 -3.63
N ASN A 426 -16.04 49.75 -3.13
CA ASN A 426 -16.58 51.10 -3.26
C ASN A 426 -17.07 51.64 -1.88
N GLY A 427 -16.57 52.81 -1.47
CA GLY A 427 -17.22 53.75 -0.54
C GLY A 427 -17.38 53.34 0.94
N THR A 428 -16.55 53.91 1.82
CA THR A 428 -16.79 54.28 3.24
C THR A 428 -17.55 53.34 4.23
N SER A 429 -18.01 52.15 3.88
CA SER A 429 -18.63 51.19 4.80
C SER A 429 -17.82 49.90 4.89
N THR A 430 -16.84 49.90 5.79
CA THR A 430 -16.01 48.74 6.15
C THR A 430 -16.83 47.55 6.68
N GLY A 431 -17.98 47.81 7.32
CA GLY A 431 -18.78 46.80 8.04
C GLY A 431 -19.18 45.51 7.27
N PRO A 432 -19.83 45.58 6.10
CA PRO A 432 -20.30 44.37 5.41
C PRO A 432 -19.17 43.44 4.91
N THR A 433 -18.05 43.99 4.43
CA THR A 433 -16.91 43.19 3.93
C THR A 433 -16.18 42.51 5.07
N ASP A 434 -16.08 43.19 6.21
CA ASP A 434 -15.44 42.65 7.40
C ASP A 434 -16.25 41.52 8.04
N ILE A 435 -17.59 41.61 7.97
CA ILE A 435 -18.49 40.53 8.38
C ILE A 435 -18.25 39.28 7.52
N PHE A 436 -18.12 39.45 6.20
CA PHE A 436 -17.85 38.34 5.28
C PHE A 436 -16.51 37.67 5.57
N ARG A 437 -15.42 38.44 5.61
CA ARG A 437 -14.08 37.90 5.89
C ARG A 437 -14.00 37.22 7.24
N ARG A 438 -14.60 37.80 8.29
CA ARG A 438 -14.71 37.14 9.59
C ARG A 438 -15.44 35.80 9.50
N GLY A 439 -16.53 35.74 8.75
CA GLY A 439 -17.26 34.51 8.50
C GLY A 439 -16.45 33.45 7.76
N SER A 440 -15.75 33.84 6.69
CA SER A 440 -14.89 32.95 5.92
C SER A 440 -13.74 32.39 6.76
N THR A 441 -13.03 33.24 7.52
CA THR A 441 -11.96 32.76 8.41
C THR A 441 -12.47 31.84 9.51
N VAL A 442 -13.66 32.09 10.06
CA VAL A 442 -14.29 31.21 11.05
C VAL A 442 -14.70 29.87 10.43
N GLN A 443 -15.23 29.86 9.20
CA GLN A 443 -15.55 28.63 8.47
C GLN A 443 -14.29 27.77 8.28
N GLN A 444 -13.21 28.36 7.79
CA GLN A 444 -11.99 27.62 7.51
C GLN A 444 -11.33 27.11 8.79
N PHE A 445 -11.30 27.91 9.86
CA PHE A 445 -10.88 27.46 11.19
C PHE A 445 -11.69 26.27 11.70
N TYR A 446 -13.01 26.29 11.52
CA TYR A 446 -13.91 25.19 11.89
C TYR A 446 -13.60 23.92 11.10
N VAL A 447 -13.51 24.03 9.76
CA VAL A 447 -13.26 22.90 8.87
C VAL A 447 -11.90 22.26 9.15
N THR A 448 -10.84 23.05 9.34
CA THR A 448 -9.49 22.51 9.61
C THR A 448 -9.42 21.78 10.95
N ASN A 449 -10.04 22.30 12.01
CA ASN A 449 -10.09 21.59 13.29
C ASN A 449 -10.94 20.31 13.21
N TRP A 450 -12.09 20.36 12.53
CA TRP A 450 -12.93 19.18 12.33
C TRP A 450 -12.18 18.10 11.54
N TYR A 451 -11.47 18.49 10.47
CA TYR A 451 -10.64 17.60 9.66
C TYR A 451 -9.51 16.96 10.50
N HIS A 452 -8.79 17.76 11.29
CA HIS A 452 -7.78 17.28 12.23
C HIS A 452 -8.34 16.18 13.15
N ASP A 453 -9.50 16.43 13.77
CA ASP A 453 -10.11 15.48 14.70
C ASP A 453 -10.55 14.18 14.00
N LYS A 454 -11.04 14.27 12.75
CA LYS A 454 -11.37 13.07 11.94
C LYS A 454 -10.13 12.26 11.58
N LEU A 455 -9.06 12.93 11.16
CA LEU A 455 -7.82 12.27 10.79
C LEU A 455 -7.09 11.64 11.97
N PHE A 456 -7.14 12.28 13.14
CA PHE A 456 -6.62 11.71 14.37
C PHE A 456 -7.29 10.36 14.68
N ALA A 457 -8.61 10.26 14.52
CA ALA A 457 -9.35 9.01 14.71
C ALA A 457 -8.99 7.92 13.69
N LEU A 458 -8.60 8.31 12.47
CA LEU A 458 -8.08 7.41 11.42
C LEU A 458 -6.60 7.04 11.64
N GLY A 459 -5.97 7.56 12.70
CA GLY A 459 -4.60 7.25 13.07
C GLY A 459 -3.54 8.14 12.42
N PHE A 460 -3.89 9.31 11.90
CA PHE A 460 -2.93 10.41 11.67
C PHE A 460 -2.82 11.23 12.96
N ASP A 461 -2.14 10.63 13.93
CA ASP A 461 -1.90 11.17 15.26
C ASP A 461 -0.48 11.76 15.38
N GLU A 462 -0.11 12.19 16.57
CA GLU A 462 1.21 12.77 16.87
C GLU A 462 2.37 11.82 16.53
N GLY A 463 2.21 10.52 16.78
CA GLY A 463 3.24 9.53 16.45
C GLY A 463 3.42 9.35 14.93
N SER A 464 2.37 9.70 14.18
CA SER A 464 2.31 9.68 12.72
C SER A 464 2.57 11.06 12.09
N ALA A 465 3.13 12.00 12.87
CA ALA A 465 3.49 13.35 12.43
C ALA A 465 2.29 14.21 11.97
N ASN A 466 1.21 14.23 12.74
CA ASN A 466 0.13 15.21 12.56
C ASN A 466 0.57 16.67 12.84
N PHE A 467 -0.31 17.63 12.57
CA PHE A 467 -0.02 19.06 12.74
C PHE A 467 -0.59 19.61 14.06
N GLN A 468 0.25 19.82 15.06
CA GLN A 468 -0.16 20.30 16.38
C GLN A 468 0.90 21.22 17.03
N GLN A 469 0.47 22.31 17.66
CA GLN A 469 1.37 23.17 18.42
C GLN A 469 1.98 22.43 19.62
N ILE A 470 1.18 21.57 20.26
CA ILE A 470 1.51 20.78 21.43
C ILE A 470 1.09 19.34 21.14
N ASN A 471 2.06 18.42 21.24
CA ASN A 471 1.82 16.99 21.14
C ASN A 471 1.49 16.47 22.54
N PHE A 472 0.21 16.22 22.79
CA PHE A 472 -0.33 15.77 24.07
C PHE A 472 0.05 14.33 24.41
N GLY A 473 0.26 13.41 23.48
CA GLY A 473 0.90 12.11 23.67
C GLY A 473 2.44 12.17 23.81
N GLY A 474 3.07 13.21 23.27
CA GLY A 474 4.52 13.39 23.27
C GLY A 474 5.26 12.60 22.18
N GLY A 475 4.53 12.04 21.21
CA GLY A 475 5.07 11.54 19.95
C GLY A 475 5.32 12.69 18.95
N GLY A 476 6.08 12.44 17.89
CA GLY A 476 6.32 13.41 16.81
C GLY A 476 7.05 14.70 17.21
N GLY A 477 7.13 15.62 16.26
CA GLY A 477 7.64 16.98 16.41
C GLY A 477 6.50 17.97 16.64
N ALA A 478 6.37 18.50 17.85
CA ALA A 478 5.37 19.54 18.14
C ALA A 478 5.79 20.90 17.56
N GLY A 479 4.85 21.85 17.57
CA GLY A 479 5.10 23.24 17.19
C GLY A 479 4.75 23.52 15.74
N ASP A 480 3.87 22.71 15.17
CA ASP A 480 3.66 22.62 13.73
C ASP A 480 2.18 22.63 13.32
N ARG A 481 1.33 23.29 14.12
CA ARG A 481 -0.07 23.54 13.76
C ARG A 481 -0.20 24.07 12.33
N VAL A 482 -1.32 23.77 11.67
CA VAL A 482 -1.58 24.30 10.32
C VAL A 482 -1.75 25.82 10.35
N LEU A 483 -1.17 26.51 9.38
CA LEU A 483 -1.39 27.93 9.12
C LEU A 483 -2.34 28.04 7.92
N VAL A 484 -3.52 28.63 8.11
CA VAL A 484 -4.53 28.81 7.06
C VAL A 484 -4.64 30.28 6.70
N ASP A 485 -4.20 30.59 5.49
CA ASP A 485 -4.16 31.94 4.94
C ASP A 485 -5.40 32.17 4.07
N VAL A 486 -6.33 32.95 4.60
CA VAL A 486 -7.65 33.19 4.04
C VAL A 486 -7.59 34.36 3.07
N GLN A 487 -8.06 34.15 1.84
CA GLN A 487 -8.01 35.12 0.75
C GLN A 487 -6.57 35.59 0.46
N ASP A 488 -5.63 34.65 0.45
CA ASP A 488 -4.22 34.93 0.24
C ASP A 488 -4.01 35.74 -1.06
N GLY A 489 -3.30 36.87 -0.94
CA GLY A 489 -3.14 37.86 -2.01
C GLY A 489 -2.14 37.46 -3.11
N SER A 490 -1.44 36.34 -2.96
CA SER A 490 -0.39 35.87 -3.88
C SER A 490 -0.95 35.22 -5.16
N GLY A 491 -2.21 34.79 -5.14
CA GLY A 491 -2.84 34.05 -6.22
C GLY A 491 -4.36 34.24 -6.34
N THR A 492 -4.94 33.67 -7.40
CA THR A 492 -6.39 33.54 -7.63
C THR A 492 -6.68 32.25 -8.39
N ASN A 493 -7.92 31.77 -8.37
CA ASN A 493 -8.39 30.58 -9.11
C ASN A 493 -7.62 29.30 -8.79
N ASN A 494 -7.11 29.18 -7.56
CA ASN A 494 -6.36 28.02 -7.09
C ASN A 494 -6.38 27.96 -5.56
N ALA A 495 -5.72 26.96 -4.99
CA ALA A 495 -5.25 26.92 -3.61
C ALA A 495 -3.93 26.13 -3.58
N ASN A 496 -3.27 26.03 -2.42
CA ASN A 496 -2.14 25.11 -2.24
C ASN A 496 -1.90 24.82 -0.75
N PHE A 497 -1.13 23.75 -0.49
CA PHE A 497 -0.59 23.43 0.82
C PHE A 497 0.92 23.19 0.75
N SER A 498 1.69 23.91 1.57
CA SER A 498 3.10 23.63 1.80
C SER A 498 3.27 22.68 2.98
N THR A 499 3.81 21.49 2.73
CA THR A 499 4.05 20.48 3.77
C THR A 499 5.55 20.38 4.10
N PRO A 500 6.07 21.07 5.12
CA PRO A 500 7.41 20.79 5.64
C PRO A 500 7.40 19.54 6.55
N PRO A 501 8.58 18.97 6.86
CA PRO A 501 8.69 17.86 7.79
C PRO A 501 8.11 18.16 9.17
N ASP A 502 7.78 17.08 9.90
CA ASP A 502 7.31 17.08 11.28
C ASP A 502 8.05 18.08 12.20
N GLY A 503 7.30 18.82 13.03
CA GLY A 503 7.83 19.90 13.87
C GLY A 503 7.97 21.27 13.18
N THR A 504 7.56 21.40 11.91
CA THR A 504 7.41 22.68 11.21
C THR A 504 5.99 22.83 10.66
N SER A 505 5.36 23.99 10.89
CA SER A 505 3.97 24.23 10.48
C SER A 505 3.75 24.08 8.97
N GLY A 506 2.76 23.27 8.61
CA GLY A 506 2.17 23.29 7.26
C GLY A 506 1.40 24.58 7.00
N ARG A 507 1.29 24.98 5.73
CA ARG A 507 0.66 26.25 5.33
C ARG A 507 -0.33 26.01 4.19
N ALA A 508 -1.62 26.20 4.45
CA ALA A 508 -2.69 26.20 3.46
C ALA A 508 -2.96 27.63 2.97
N GLN A 509 -2.79 27.90 1.68
CA GLN A 509 -3.06 29.20 1.08
C GLN A 509 -4.34 29.14 0.26
N MET A 510 -5.40 29.79 0.74
CA MET A 510 -6.72 29.74 0.13
C MET A 510 -6.99 31.02 -0.68
N PHE A 511 -7.16 30.88 -2.00
CA PHE A 511 -7.36 32.03 -2.89
C PHE A 511 -8.83 32.29 -3.24
N ARG A 512 -9.05 33.47 -3.80
CA ARG A 512 -10.34 33.83 -4.42
C ARG A 512 -10.42 33.31 -5.84
N PHE A 513 -11.61 32.87 -6.25
CA PHE A 513 -11.95 32.44 -7.59
C PHE A 513 -12.64 33.58 -8.34
N THR A 514 -11.97 34.08 -9.38
CA THR A 514 -12.35 35.21 -10.24
C THR A 514 -13.00 34.73 -11.54
N GLY A 515 -13.97 35.48 -12.05
CA GLY A 515 -14.81 35.07 -13.20
C GLY A 515 -16.30 35.12 -12.89
N PRO A 516 -16.76 34.64 -11.71
CA PRO A 516 -18.00 35.11 -11.10
C PRO A 516 -18.07 36.63 -10.99
N THR A 517 -19.28 37.18 -10.91
CA THR A 517 -19.46 38.56 -10.41
C THR A 517 -20.61 38.51 -9.41
N VAL A 518 -20.34 38.59 -8.10
CA VAL A 518 -19.01 38.79 -7.47
C VAL A 518 -18.18 37.49 -7.38
N ASP A 519 -16.84 37.61 -7.31
CA ASP A 519 -15.86 36.54 -7.05
C ASP A 519 -16.29 35.62 -5.89
N ARG A 520 -15.83 34.37 -5.90
CA ARG A 520 -16.10 33.39 -4.83
C ARG A 520 -14.85 33.17 -3.98
N ASP A 521 -15.03 33.06 -2.67
CA ASP A 521 -13.96 32.68 -1.75
C ASP A 521 -13.78 31.16 -1.81
N GLY A 522 -12.61 30.70 -2.29
CA GLY A 522 -12.33 29.28 -2.49
C GLY A 522 -12.35 28.49 -1.19
N GLY A 523 -12.00 29.11 -0.05
CA GLY A 523 -12.01 28.44 1.24
C GLY A 523 -13.39 28.26 1.87
N LEU A 524 -14.46 28.79 1.25
CA LEU A 524 -15.83 28.42 1.60
C LEU A 524 -16.27 27.12 0.93
N ASP A 525 -15.58 26.70 -0.12
CA ASP A 525 -15.75 25.38 -0.72
C ASP A 525 -14.90 24.40 0.11
N SER A 526 -15.55 23.70 1.06
CA SER A 526 -14.87 22.82 2.02
C SER A 526 -14.13 21.69 1.31
N GLU A 527 -14.56 21.30 0.11
CA GLU A 527 -13.88 20.29 -0.70
C GLU A 527 -12.46 20.76 -1.09
N ILE A 528 -12.28 22.04 -1.45
CA ILE A 528 -10.97 22.60 -1.78
C ILE A 528 -10.09 22.69 -0.52
N LEU A 529 -10.63 23.20 0.59
CA LEU A 529 -9.84 23.29 1.83
C LEU A 529 -9.40 21.90 2.32
N ILE A 530 -10.31 20.91 2.33
CA ILE A 530 -9.96 19.55 2.77
C ILE A 530 -8.97 18.89 1.79
N HIS A 531 -9.08 19.16 0.49
CA HIS A 531 -8.08 18.76 -0.49
C HIS A 531 -6.69 19.27 -0.08
N GLU A 532 -6.54 20.58 0.17
CA GLU A 532 -5.25 21.16 0.58
C GLU A 532 -4.75 20.58 1.91
N LEU A 533 -5.61 20.41 2.91
CA LEU A 533 -5.21 19.80 4.18
C LEU A 533 -4.72 18.35 4.01
N THR A 534 -5.25 17.64 3.01
CA THR A 534 -4.85 16.25 2.71
C THR A 534 -3.50 16.16 2.03
N HIS A 535 -3.06 17.18 1.29
CA HIS A 535 -1.65 17.30 0.89
C HIS A 535 -0.72 17.34 2.10
N GLY A 536 -1.15 17.96 3.20
CA GLY A 536 -0.47 17.88 4.50
C GLY A 536 -0.34 16.45 5.00
N THR A 537 -1.46 15.73 5.04
CA THR A 537 -1.55 14.34 5.51
C THR A 537 -0.71 13.37 4.68
N SER A 538 -0.91 13.36 3.36
CA SER A 538 -0.25 12.41 2.46
C SER A 538 1.27 12.61 2.46
N ASN A 539 1.75 13.86 2.41
CA ASN A 539 3.17 14.16 2.49
C ASN A 539 3.77 13.84 3.87
N ARG A 540 3.06 14.07 4.98
CA ARG A 540 3.57 13.68 6.32
C ARG A 540 3.70 12.17 6.46
N LEU A 541 2.67 11.42 6.03
CA LEU A 541 2.66 9.95 6.11
C LEU A 541 3.66 9.31 5.16
N VAL A 542 3.79 9.81 3.92
CA VAL A 542 4.70 9.27 2.91
C VAL A 542 6.00 10.08 2.92
N GLY A 543 7.04 9.52 3.52
CA GLY A 543 8.39 10.10 3.49
C GLY A 543 8.57 11.41 4.27
N ASN A 544 7.62 11.79 5.14
CA ASN A 544 7.68 13.00 5.99
C ASN A 544 8.12 14.26 5.23
N ALA A 545 7.32 14.64 4.24
CA ALA A 545 7.49 15.72 3.27
C ALA A 545 8.43 15.46 2.08
N ALA A 546 9.16 14.35 2.08
CA ALA A 546 10.10 14.00 1.02
C ALA A 546 9.71 12.73 0.27
N GLY A 547 8.43 12.34 0.30
CA GLY A 547 7.96 11.07 -0.26
C GLY A 547 7.17 11.13 -1.55
N LEU A 548 6.70 12.31 -1.99
CA LEU A 548 5.82 12.45 -3.17
C LEU A 548 6.44 13.41 -4.20
N ASN A 549 7.67 13.16 -4.64
CA ASN A 549 8.47 14.13 -5.39
C ASN A 549 8.44 13.96 -6.91
N TRP A 550 7.69 13.01 -7.47
CA TRP A 550 7.63 12.77 -8.93
C TRP A 550 6.19 12.63 -9.41
N ASP A 551 5.94 12.78 -10.72
CA ASP A 551 4.60 12.97 -11.29
C ASP A 551 3.55 11.96 -10.81
N GLN A 552 3.86 10.65 -10.80
CA GLN A 552 2.91 9.66 -10.28
C GLN A 552 2.66 9.80 -8.78
N ALA A 553 3.70 10.01 -7.98
CA ALA A 553 3.52 10.17 -6.54
C ALA A 553 2.80 11.47 -6.18
N GLY A 554 3.08 12.56 -6.90
CA GLY A 554 2.32 13.80 -6.83
C GLY A 554 0.86 13.57 -7.21
N GLY A 555 0.60 12.80 -8.28
CA GLY A 555 -0.74 12.42 -8.68
C GLY A 555 -1.48 11.57 -7.65
N LEU A 556 -0.81 10.64 -6.97
CA LEU A 556 -1.38 9.95 -5.82
C LEU A 556 -1.75 10.94 -4.71
N GLY A 557 -0.89 11.94 -4.44
CA GLY A 557 -1.17 13.08 -3.55
C GLY A 557 -2.47 13.79 -3.89
N GLU A 558 -2.62 14.24 -5.13
CA GLU A 558 -3.83 14.88 -5.67
C GLU A 558 -5.08 14.00 -5.53
N GLY A 559 -4.95 12.70 -5.85
CA GLY A 559 -6.06 11.76 -5.79
C GLY A 559 -6.49 11.42 -4.36
N TRP A 560 -5.56 11.28 -3.41
CA TRP A 560 -5.90 11.15 -1.99
C TRP A 560 -6.63 12.39 -1.51
N SER A 561 -6.16 13.58 -1.91
CA SER A 561 -6.77 14.85 -1.51
C SER A 561 -8.23 14.98 -1.95
N ASP A 562 -8.54 14.64 -3.20
CA ASP A 562 -9.94 14.57 -3.67
C ASP A 562 -10.75 13.47 -2.97
N PHE A 563 -10.17 12.29 -2.80
CA PHE A 563 -10.84 11.16 -2.15
C PHE A 563 -11.24 11.48 -0.70
N TYR A 564 -10.37 12.11 0.09
CA TYR A 564 -10.67 12.49 1.47
C TYR A 564 -11.70 13.61 1.55
N ALA A 565 -11.58 14.64 0.70
CA ALA A 565 -12.57 15.71 0.62
C ALA A 565 -13.97 15.15 0.40
N LEU A 566 -14.13 14.32 -0.63
CA LEU A 566 -15.43 13.75 -0.98
C LEU A 566 -15.92 12.72 0.04
N SER A 567 -15.04 11.84 0.53
CA SER A 567 -15.43 10.76 1.46
C SER A 567 -15.76 11.27 2.86
N LEU A 568 -15.11 12.34 3.33
CA LEU A 568 -15.43 12.94 4.63
C LEU A 568 -16.74 13.73 4.60
N LEU A 569 -17.04 14.38 3.47
CA LEU A 569 -18.23 15.21 3.30
C LEU A 569 -19.47 14.42 2.84
N ASN A 570 -19.32 13.21 2.29
CA ASN A 570 -20.43 12.41 1.75
C ASN A 570 -20.47 11.01 2.37
N ASN A 571 -20.78 10.93 3.67
CA ASN A 571 -20.61 9.72 4.49
C ASN A 571 -21.87 9.22 5.18
N THR A 572 -23.06 9.62 4.74
CA THR A 572 -24.34 9.27 5.35
C THR A 572 -25.10 8.23 4.51
N ASN A 573 -26.05 7.52 5.12
CA ASN A 573 -26.92 6.58 4.39
C ASN A 573 -27.90 7.25 3.41
N ALA A 574 -27.93 8.59 3.34
CA ALA A 574 -28.64 9.31 2.30
C ALA A 574 -27.81 9.46 1.02
N ASP A 575 -26.49 9.31 1.11
CA ASP A 575 -25.56 9.46 0.00
C ASP A 575 -25.53 8.17 -0.82
N ASN A 576 -25.77 8.28 -2.12
CA ASN A 576 -25.63 7.14 -3.03
C ASN A 576 -24.16 7.03 -3.48
N PRO A 577 -23.39 6.01 -3.04
CA PRO A 577 -21.97 5.90 -3.36
C PRO A 577 -21.67 5.80 -4.87
N ASP A 578 -22.64 5.37 -5.68
CA ASP A 578 -22.50 5.21 -7.13
C ASP A 578 -22.95 6.44 -7.93
N ALA A 579 -23.36 7.53 -7.26
CA ALA A 579 -23.83 8.73 -7.93
C ALA A 579 -22.68 9.60 -8.48
N ARG A 580 -22.97 10.87 -8.78
CA ARG A 580 -22.01 11.83 -9.37
C ARG A 580 -21.59 12.85 -8.32
N TYR A 581 -20.29 13.03 -8.18
CA TYR A 581 -19.66 13.92 -7.21
C TYR A 581 -18.68 14.83 -7.95
N ALA A 582 -18.84 16.14 -7.81
CA ALA A 582 -17.97 17.14 -8.42
C ALA A 582 -17.18 17.82 -7.30
N ALA A 583 -15.87 17.99 -7.47
CA ALA A 583 -14.99 18.60 -6.46
C ALA A 583 -14.78 20.10 -6.74
N GLY A 584 -15.13 20.98 -5.80
CA GLY A 584 -14.96 22.43 -5.95
C GLY A 584 -16.06 23.10 -6.78
N ALA A 585 -17.28 22.55 -6.76
CA ALA A 585 -18.38 23.00 -7.60
C ALA A 585 -18.83 24.43 -7.27
N TYR A 586 -18.76 24.85 -6.01
CA TYR A 586 -19.11 26.21 -5.64
C TYR A 586 -18.03 27.19 -6.14
N ALA A 587 -16.74 26.97 -5.93
CA ALA A 587 -15.73 27.95 -6.33
C ALA A 587 -15.67 28.21 -7.85
N THR A 588 -15.98 27.20 -8.67
CA THR A 588 -15.72 27.18 -10.12
C THR A 588 -16.79 27.77 -11.04
N TYR A 589 -17.95 28.16 -10.51
CA TYR A 589 -18.98 28.78 -11.35
C TYR A 589 -18.44 29.98 -12.13
N LYS A 590 -18.68 30.07 -13.44
CA LYS A 590 -18.17 31.10 -14.35
C LYS A 590 -16.64 31.21 -14.43
N LEU A 591 -15.86 30.33 -13.80
CA LEU A 591 -14.42 30.23 -14.03
C LEU A 591 -14.19 29.90 -15.51
N GLY A 592 -13.45 30.74 -16.24
CA GLY A 592 -13.26 30.56 -17.69
C GLY A 592 -14.56 30.51 -18.51
N GLY A 593 -15.68 31.03 -17.99
CA GLY A 593 -17.01 30.92 -18.61
C GLY A 593 -17.77 29.61 -18.34
N LEU A 594 -17.26 28.73 -17.46
CA LEU A 594 -17.89 27.46 -17.10
C LEU A 594 -19.26 27.67 -16.45
N LEU A 595 -20.31 27.04 -16.98
CA LEU A 595 -21.65 27.04 -16.37
C LEU A 595 -22.04 25.69 -15.77
N ASP A 596 -21.38 24.61 -16.16
CA ASP A 596 -21.65 23.25 -15.67
C ASP A 596 -20.77 22.90 -14.45
N ASN A 597 -20.66 23.83 -13.50
CA ASN A 597 -19.78 23.71 -12.34
C ASN A 597 -20.15 22.54 -11.42
N TYR A 598 -21.42 22.13 -11.32
CA TYR A 598 -21.81 20.91 -10.58
C TYR A 598 -21.67 19.62 -11.40
N VAL A 599 -21.29 19.69 -12.68
CA VAL A 599 -20.96 18.51 -13.47
C VAL A 599 -19.46 18.24 -13.40
N TYR A 600 -18.65 19.26 -13.70
CA TYR A 600 -17.21 19.09 -13.86
C TYR A 600 -16.38 19.67 -12.71
N ALA A 601 -16.82 20.81 -12.18
CA ALA A 601 -16.07 21.61 -11.23
C ALA A 601 -14.59 21.81 -11.66
N ILE A 602 -13.61 21.48 -10.81
CA ILE A 602 -12.17 21.63 -11.13
C ILE A 602 -11.56 20.43 -11.86
N ARG A 603 -12.32 19.35 -12.10
CA ARG A 603 -11.82 18.10 -12.70
C ARG A 603 -12.36 17.88 -14.11
N ARG A 604 -11.78 16.95 -14.87
CA ARG A 604 -12.22 16.64 -16.24
C ARG A 604 -13.58 15.92 -16.26
N PHE A 605 -13.87 15.12 -15.24
CA PHE A 605 -15.13 14.39 -15.06
C PHE A 605 -15.56 14.43 -13.59
N PRO A 606 -16.86 14.29 -13.28
CA PRO A 606 -17.28 14.00 -11.91
C PRO A 606 -16.82 12.60 -11.51
N TYR A 607 -16.54 12.41 -10.22
CA TYR A 607 -16.31 11.10 -9.63
C TYR A 607 -17.62 10.32 -9.59
N SER A 608 -17.61 9.11 -10.16
CA SER A 608 -18.76 8.22 -10.25
C SER A 608 -18.30 6.82 -10.61
N THR A 609 -18.96 5.78 -10.11
CA THR A 609 -18.72 4.38 -10.49
C THR A 609 -19.35 4.01 -11.84
N ASP A 610 -20.10 4.92 -12.45
CA ASP A 610 -20.64 4.76 -13.80
C ASP A 610 -19.60 5.18 -14.85
N ASN A 611 -18.98 4.20 -15.52
CA ASN A 611 -18.00 4.43 -16.58
C ASN A 611 -18.57 5.17 -17.81
N THR A 612 -19.90 5.25 -17.96
CA THR A 612 -20.53 6.09 -19.00
C THR A 612 -20.63 7.57 -18.59
N VAL A 613 -20.32 7.88 -17.33
CA VAL A 613 -20.15 9.24 -16.82
C VAL A 613 -18.68 9.60 -16.80
N ASN A 614 -17.85 8.83 -16.10
CA ASN A 614 -16.40 9.03 -16.05
C ASN A 614 -15.71 7.83 -16.71
N PRO A 615 -15.24 7.96 -17.96
CA PRO A 615 -14.68 6.84 -18.71
C PRO A 615 -13.21 6.57 -18.37
N MET A 616 -12.60 7.32 -17.46
CA MET A 616 -11.16 7.27 -17.23
C MET A 616 -10.70 5.91 -16.69
N THR A 617 -9.55 5.49 -17.20
CA THR A 617 -8.87 4.23 -16.93
C THR A 617 -7.35 4.45 -16.78
N TRP A 618 -6.62 3.42 -16.40
CA TRP A 618 -5.17 3.44 -16.26
C TRP A 618 -4.44 3.88 -17.53
N ALA A 619 -4.97 3.55 -18.71
CA ALA A 619 -4.45 4.02 -19.99
C ALA A 619 -4.43 5.55 -20.14
N ASP A 620 -5.29 6.28 -19.41
CA ASP A 620 -5.48 7.72 -19.58
C ASP A 620 -4.42 8.60 -18.92
N ILE A 621 -3.57 8.00 -18.10
CA ILE A 621 -2.40 8.68 -17.56
C ILE A 621 -1.21 8.63 -18.52
N ASP A 622 -1.20 7.74 -19.51
CA ASP A 622 -0.15 7.63 -20.52
C ASP A 622 -0.56 8.38 -21.79
N ASP A 623 0.22 9.36 -22.23
CA ASP A 623 -0.12 10.23 -23.37
C ASP A 623 -0.27 9.50 -24.72
N VAL A 624 0.31 8.31 -24.88
CA VAL A 624 0.14 7.47 -26.08
C VAL A 624 -1.23 6.81 -26.09
N THR A 625 -1.74 6.41 -24.92
CA THR A 625 -3.04 5.72 -24.78
C THR A 625 -4.18 6.61 -24.29
N ASN A 626 -3.89 7.85 -23.90
CA ASN A 626 -4.86 8.81 -23.35
C ASN A 626 -6.02 9.06 -24.31
N ASN A 627 -7.21 8.63 -23.87
CA ASN A 627 -8.45 8.68 -24.62
C ASN A 627 -9.66 8.92 -23.70
N LEU A 628 -9.96 10.19 -23.47
CA LEU A 628 -11.09 10.62 -22.63
C LEU A 628 -12.49 10.44 -23.29
N ALA A 629 -12.62 9.58 -24.30
CA ALA A 629 -13.90 9.28 -24.94
C ALA A 629 -14.63 8.12 -24.24
N GLY A 630 -15.94 7.99 -24.46
CA GLY A 630 -16.75 6.86 -23.96
C GLY A 630 -17.69 7.20 -22.80
N GLY A 631 -17.51 8.37 -22.18
CA GLY A 631 -18.42 8.92 -21.17
C GLY A 631 -19.14 10.19 -21.63
N ILE A 632 -19.43 11.09 -20.69
CA ILE A 632 -19.84 12.47 -21.05
C ILE A 632 -18.67 13.21 -21.71
N ALA A 633 -18.90 14.40 -22.26
CA ALA A 633 -17.79 15.21 -22.76
C ALA A 633 -16.91 15.67 -21.57
N PRO A 634 -15.57 15.65 -21.67
CA PRO A 634 -14.71 16.19 -20.61
C PRO A 634 -14.93 17.70 -20.42
N SER A 635 -14.57 18.19 -19.24
CA SER A 635 -14.64 19.60 -18.87
C SER A 635 -14.09 20.53 -19.96
N PRO A 636 -14.79 21.64 -20.29
CA PRO A 636 -14.35 22.59 -21.30
C PRO A 636 -13.19 23.49 -20.83
N LEU A 637 -12.72 23.38 -19.59
CA LEU A 637 -11.60 24.16 -19.05
C LEU A 637 -10.23 23.71 -19.56
N THR A 638 -10.18 22.72 -20.47
CA THR A 638 -8.97 22.27 -21.18
C THR A 638 -7.83 21.75 -20.30
N PHE A 639 -8.13 21.27 -19.08
CA PHE A 639 -7.15 20.68 -18.14
C PHE A 639 -6.31 19.56 -18.75
N ASN A 640 -6.86 18.82 -19.72
CA ASN A 640 -6.13 17.75 -20.41
C ASN A 640 -4.98 18.24 -21.31
N ASN A 641 -4.85 19.55 -21.56
CA ASN A 641 -3.78 20.08 -22.40
C ASN A 641 -2.38 19.88 -21.78
N ASN A 642 -2.30 19.68 -20.47
CA ASN A 642 -1.04 19.50 -19.75
C ASN A 642 -0.52 18.04 -19.78
N GLY A 643 -1.24 17.11 -20.42
CA GLY A 643 -0.87 15.69 -20.52
C GLY A 643 -1.57 14.80 -19.48
N GLY A 644 -1.63 13.50 -19.74
CA GLY A 644 -2.26 12.50 -18.85
C GLY A 644 -1.54 12.35 -17.51
N MET A 645 -0.21 12.54 -17.51
CA MET A 645 0.66 12.44 -16.33
C MET A 645 0.70 13.69 -15.45
N GLU A 646 0.09 14.80 -15.88
CA GLU A 646 -0.05 15.96 -15.01
C GLU A 646 -0.72 15.53 -13.69
N VAL A 647 -0.21 16.00 -12.56
CA VAL A 647 -0.53 15.43 -11.24
C VAL A 647 -2.03 15.45 -10.93
N HIS A 648 -2.75 16.51 -11.30
CA HIS A 648 -4.20 16.56 -11.09
C HIS A 648 -4.93 15.59 -12.03
N ASN A 649 -4.49 15.51 -13.29
CA ASN A 649 -5.04 14.58 -14.28
C ASN A 649 -4.84 13.11 -13.87
N SER A 650 -3.67 12.73 -13.36
CA SER A 650 -3.42 11.37 -12.88
C SER A 650 -4.10 11.10 -11.52
N GLY A 651 -4.19 12.11 -10.66
CA GLY A 651 -4.91 12.04 -9.39
C GLY A 651 -6.41 11.77 -9.53
N GLU A 652 -7.06 12.28 -10.58
CA GLU A 652 -8.46 11.96 -10.90
C GLU A 652 -8.67 10.45 -11.07
N LEU A 653 -7.72 9.72 -11.66
CA LEU A 653 -7.82 8.28 -11.79
C LEU A 653 -7.62 7.56 -10.45
N TRP A 654 -6.67 8.01 -9.64
CA TRP A 654 -6.43 7.43 -8.31
C TRP A 654 -7.67 7.61 -7.42
N ALA A 655 -8.20 8.84 -7.35
CA ALA A 655 -9.43 9.14 -6.62
C ALA A 655 -10.62 8.32 -7.14
N SER A 656 -10.78 8.18 -8.46
CA SER A 656 -11.83 7.34 -9.06
C SER A 656 -11.68 5.87 -8.68
N SER A 657 -10.46 5.34 -8.68
CA SER A 657 -10.17 3.95 -8.28
C SER A 657 -10.49 3.72 -6.80
N LEU A 658 -10.10 4.64 -5.92
CA LEU A 658 -10.49 4.58 -4.50
C LEU A 658 -12.00 4.74 -4.30
N TRP A 659 -12.67 5.52 -5.16
CA TRP A 659 -14.13 5.65 -5.14
C TRP A 659 -14.82 4.32 -5.50
N GLU A 660 -14.31 3.57 -6.48
CA GLU A 660 -14.77 2.21 -6.79
C GLU A 660 -14.58 1.27 -5.60
N VAL A 661 -13.38 1.29 -4.99
CA VAL A 661 -13.08 0.46 -3.81
C VAL A 661 -14.05 0.78 -2.67
N ARG A 662 -14.27 2.07 -2.38
CA ARG A 662 -15.20 2.55 -1.37
C ARG A 662 -16.62 2.04 -1.64
N SER A 663 -17.14 2.21 -2.85
CA SER A 663 -18.49 1.75 -3.20
C SER A 663 -18.62 0.24 -3.01
N ARG A 664 -17.61 -0.53 -3.42
CA ARG A 664 -17.61 -2.01 -3.28
C ARG A 664 -17.53 -2.46 -1.82
N ILE A 665 -16.74 -1.79 -0.97
CA ILE A 665 -16.70 -2.07 0.47
C ILE A 665 -18.06 -1.75 1.13
N ILE A 666 -18.69 -0.63 0.75
CA ILE A 666 -20.04 -0.27 1.23
C ILE A 666 -21.03 -1.35 0.80
N ALA A 667 -20.99 -1.79 -0.46
CA ALA A 667 -21.94 -2.76 -1.01
C ALA A 667 -21.73 -4.19 -0.52
N ASP A 668 -20.53 -4.55 -0.02
CA ASP A 668 -20.19 -5.92 0.35
C ASP A 668 -21.14 -6.48 1.43
N PRO A 669 -21.96 -7.50 1.13
CA PRO A 669 -22.88 -8.10 2.10
C PRO A 669 -22.19 -8.77 3.30
N ALA A 670 -20.92 -9.14 3.17
CA ALA A 670 -20.12 -9.70 4.26
C ALA A 670 -19.50 -8.61 5.16
N GLY A 671 -19.43 -7.38 4.67
CA GLY A 671 -18.88 -6.21 5.35
C GLY A 671 -19.96 -5.20 5.74
N ALA A 672 -19.93 -4.03 5.12
CA ALA A 672 -20.82 -2.91 5.47
C ALA A 672 -22.29 -3.13 5.03
N ASN A 673 -22.55 -4.04 4.07
CA ASN A 673 -23.89 -4.45 3.63
C ASN A 673 -24.85 -3.27 3.36
N GLY A 674 -24.35 -2.27 2.63
CA GLY A 674 -25.05 -1.05 2.25
C GLY A 674 -25.00 0.09 3.26
N ASP A 675 -24.36 -0.07 4.43
CA ASP A 675 -24.16 1.01 5.40
C ASP A 675 -23.01 1.92 4.98
N VAL A 676 -23.35 3.09 4.44
CA VAL A 676 -22.40 4.08 3.92
C VAL A 676 -21.44 4.56 5.01
N PRO A 677 -21.85 4.95 6.23
CA PRO A 677 -20.92 5.38 7.26
C PRO A 677 -19.88 4.33 7.61
N THR A 678 -20.29 3.06 7.79
CA THR A 678 -19.37 1.96 8.12
C THR A 678 -18.38 1.72 6.99
N GLY A 679 -18.87 1.50 5.75
CA GLY A 679 -17.98 1.21 4.62
C GLY A 679 -17.05 2.37 4.26
N ASN A 680 -17.54 3.61 4.39
CA ASN A 680 -16.75 4.82 4.23
C ASN A 680 -15.61 4.90 5.25
N ASN A 681 -15.91 4.68 6.53
CA ASN A 681 -14.90 4.70 7.60
C ASN A 681 -13.86 3.59 7.38
N THR A 682 -14.29 2.35 7.09
CA THR A 682 -13.37 1.24 6.78
C THR A 682 -12.45 1.59 5.61
N THR A 683 -12.96 2.21 4.55
CA THR A 683 -12.14 2.59 3.40
C THR A 683 -11.15 3.69 3.76
N LEU A 684 -11.57 4.72 4.51
CA LEU A 684 -10.68 5.79 4.99
C LEU A 684 -9.57 5.25 5.91
N GLU A 685 -9.86 4.28 6.77
CA GLU A 685 -8.85 3.60 7.60
C GLU A 685 -7.84 2.84 6.73
N ILE A 686 -8.31 2.00 5.80
CA ILE A 686 -7.45 1.25 4.87
C ILE A 686 -6.55 2.19 4.06
N VAL A 687 -7.08 3.32 3.57
CA VAL A 687 -6.31 4.29 2.79
C VAL A 687 -5.30 5.04 3.67
N THR A 688 -5.66 5.42 4.91
CA THR A 688 -4.75 6.08 5.86
C THR A 688 -3.58 5.15 6.23
N ASP A 689 -3.88 3.90 6.56
CA ASP A 689 -2.86 2.90 6.87
C ASP A 689 -2.08 2.46 5.63
N GLY A 690 -2.71 2.45 4.46
CA GLY A 690 -2.07 2.24 3.17
C GLY A 690 -0.98 3.29 2.93
N MET A 691 -1.28 4.59 3.12
CA MET A 691 -0.29 5.66 3.02
C MET A 691 0.91 5.46 3.95
N LYS A 692 0.73 4.95 5.17
CA LYS A 692 1.84 4.63 6.10
C LYS A 692 2.74 3.49 5.59
N LEU A 693 2.20 2.61 4.75
CA LEU A 693 2.89 1.44 4.21
C LEU A 693 3.47 1.69 2.80
N THR A 694 3.03 2.76 2.14
CA THR A 694 3.50 3.19 0.83
C THR A 694 4.99 3.60 0.90
N PRO A 695 5.85 3.14 -0.02
CA PRO A 695 7.25 3.56 -0.07
C PRO A 695 7.41 5.04 -0.46
N ILE A 696 8.63 5.57 -0.30
CA ILE A 696 8.99 6.89 -0.86
C ILE A 696 8.95 6.84 -2.38
N ASP A 697 8.48 7.93 -2.99
CA ASP A 697 8.29 8.10 -4.43
C ASP A 697 7.58 6.88 -5.05
N PRO A 698 6.37 6.54 -4.55
CA PRO A 698 5.64 5.35 -4.95
C PRO A 698 5.10 5.45 -6.37
N THR A 699 4.96 4.29 -7.01
CA THR A 699 4.10 4.13 -8.18
C THR A 699 2.64 3.88 -7.77
N PHE A 700 1.70 3.94 -8.73
CA PHE A 700 0.29 3.61 -8.45
C PHE A 700 0.11 2.16 -7.98
N THR A 701 0.89 1.21 -8.51
CA THR A 701 0.81 -0.19 -8.05
C THR A 701 1.41 -0.37 -6.67
N ASP A 702 2.45 0.39 -6.29
CA ASP A 702 2.98 0.35 -4.92
C ASP A 702 1.93 0.85 -3.92
N ALA A 703 1.30 1.99 -4.20
CA ALA A 703 0.24 2.53 -3.38
C ALA A 703 -0.96 1.58 -3.31
N ARG A 704 -1.41 1.01 -4.44
CA ARG A 704 -2.47 -0.02 -4.48
C ARG A 704 -2.10 -1.22 -3.61
N ASP A 705 -0.87 -1.70 -3.71
CA ASP A 705 -0.46 -2.90 -3.01
C ASP A 705 -0.32 -2.67 -1.50
N ALA A 706 0.00 -1.44 -1.09
CA ALA A 706 -0.04 -1.00 0.29
C ALA A 706 -1.45 -1.07 0.91
N LEU A 707 -2.52 -0.87 0.13
CA LEU A 707 -3.90 -1.04 0.61
C LEU A 707 -4.21 -2.49 0.96
N PHE A 708 -3.69 -3.48 0.21
CA PHE A 708 -3.83 -4.88 0.58
C PHE A 708 -3.06 -5.21 1.86
N ALA A 709 -1.86 -4.64 2.04
CA ALA A 709 -1.08 -4.82 3.26
C ALA A 709 -1.80 -4.22 4.48
N ALA A 710 -2.42 -3.05 4.34
CA ALA A 710 -3.24 -2.42 5.36
C ALA A 710 -4.46 -3.30 5.70
N ASP A 711 -5.25 -3.70 4.70
CA ASP A 711 -6.46 -4.52 4.91
C ASP A 711 -6.14 -5.91 5.49
N CYS A 712 -5.05 -6.53 5.05
CA CYS A 712 -4.62 -7.82 5.58
C CYS A 712 -4.17 -7.73 7.04
N THR A 713 -3.55 -6.63 7.43
CA THR A 713 -3.09 -6.42 8.80
C THR A 713 -4.24 -6.06 9.73
N ALA A 714 -5.13 -5.15 9.33
CA ALA A 714 -6.21 -4.64 10.17
C ALA A 714 -7.48 -5.50 10.13
N ASN A 715 -7.81 -6.06 8.96
CA ASN A 715 -9.10 -6.69 8.69
C ASN A 715 -8.98 -8.16 8.21
N ALA A 716 -7.80 -8.79 8.35
CA ALA A 716 -7.55 -10.16 7.90
C ALA A 716 -7.89 -10.39 6.40
N CYS A 717 -7.63 -9.37 5.58
CA CYS A 717 -7.86 -9.35 4.14
C CYS A 717 -9.36 -9.44 3.75
N ALA A 718 -10.27 -9.05 4.64
CA ALA A 718 -11.71 -9.16 4.41
C ALA A 718 -12.17 -8.36 3.17
N ASN A 719 -11.52 -7.25 2.86
CA ASN A 719 -11.90 -6.34 1.78
C ASN A 719 -11.06 -6.55 0.50
N GLU A 720 -10.15 -7.53 0.46
CA GLU A 720 -9.25 -7.77 -0.68
C GLU A 720 -10.01 -7.91 -2.01
N ALA A 721 -11.19 -8.52 -2.02
CA ALA A 721 -12.00 -8.65 -3.23
C ALA A 721 -12.58 -7.31 -3.72
N SER A 722 -13.00 -6.45 -2.79
CA SER A 722 -13.51 -5.10 -3.10
C SER A 722 -12.39 -4.19 -3.58
N ILE A 723 -11.20 -4.30 -2.98
CA ILE A 723 -9.99 -3.57 -3.42
C ILE A 723 -9.62 -4.00 -4.85
N TRP A 724 -9.45 -5.31 -5.11
CA TRP A 724 -9.14 -5.79 -6.47
C TRP A 724 -10.21 -5.38 -7.49
N GLY A 725 -11.49 -5.52 -7.13
CA GLY A 725 -12.60 -5.16 -8.02
C GLY A 725 -12.61 -3.67 -8.36
N GLY A 726 -12.32 -2.79 -7.39
CA GLY A 726 -12.34 -1.35 -7.63
C GLY A 726 -11.19 -0.89 -8.54
N PHE A 727 -9.99 -1.38 -8.30
CA PHE A 727 -8.87 -1.09 -9.19
C PHE A 727 -9.01 -1.73 -10.57
N ALA A 728 -9.55 -2.96 -10.65
CA ALA A 728 -9.78 -3.63 -11.93
C ALA A 728 -10.79 -2.87 -12.81
N ASP A 729 -11.86 -2.28 -12.25
CA ASP A 729 -12.83 -1.48 -13.01
C ASP A 729 -12.21 -0.26 -13.71
N ARG A 730 -11.05 0.22 -13.20
CA ARG A 730 -10.30 1.36 -13.73
C ARG A 730 -9.00 0.98 -14.42
N GLY A 731 -8.83 -0.30 -14.79
CA GLY A 731 -7.65 -0.76 -15.53
C GLY A 731 -6.38 -0.93 -14.67
N LEU A 732 -6.47 -0.78 -13.35
CA LEU A 732 -5.38 -0.96 -12.37
C LEU A 732 -5.45 -2.33 -11.66
N GLY A 733 -6.11 -3.31 -12.26
CA GLY A 733 -6.31 -4.65 -11.72
C GLY A 733 -5.05 -5.54 -11.72
N TYR A 734 -5.26 -6.84 -11.49
CA TYR A 734 -4.19 -7.83 -11.37
C TYR A 734 -3.43 -7.98 -12.70
N GLY A 735 -2.12 -7.75 -12.67
CA GLY A 735 -1.26 -7.75 -13.86
C GLY A 735 -1.16 -6.39 -14.57
N ALA A 736 -1.80 -5.33 -14.05
CA ALA A 736 -1.52 -3.96 -14.46
C ALA A 736 -0.06 -3.61 -14.16
N GLN A 737 0.58 -2.84 -15.04
CA GLN A 737 1.97 -2.41 -14.89
C GLN A 737 2.06 -0.90 -14.88
N THR A 738 3.04 -0.42 -14.13
CA THR A 738 3.35 1.00 -13.98
C THR A 738 4.77 1.28 -14.51
N PRO A 739 5.04 2.49 -15.00
CA PRO A 739 6.41 2.96 -15.16
C PRO A 739 7.13 2.98 -13.80
N TYR A 740 8.46 2.84 -13.83
CA TYR A 740 9.28 2.92 -12.62
C TYR A 740 9.38 4.35 -12.11
N ASN A 741 9.67 4.48 -10.81
CA ASN A 741 9.90 5.78 -10.20
C ASN A 741 11.21 6.41 -10.66
N ILE A 742 11.18 7.73 -10.82
CA ILE A 742 12.38 8.54 -11.00
C ILE A 742 12.52 9.48 -9.82
N ALA A 743 13.71 9.59 -9.25
CA ALA A 743 13.97 10.56 -8.20
C ALA A 743 14.04 11.98 -8.80
N PHE A 744 13.47 12.97 -8.10
CA PHE A 744 13.61 14.43 -8.32
C PHE A 744 12.67 15.16 -9.31
N GLY A 745 11.44 14.68 -9.55
CA GLY A 745 10.35 15.57 -9.99
C GLY A 745 10.47 16.16 -11.39
N TYR A 746 11.07 15.42 -12.31
CA TYR A 746 11.06 15.80 -13.72
C TYR A 746 9.72 15.44 -14.33
N THR A 747 9.09 16.41 -14.99
CA THR A 747 7.90 16.17 -15.78
C THR A 747 8.28 15.31 -16.98
N ALA A 748 7.74 14.11 -17.06
CA ALA A 748 7.97 13.20 -18.17
C ALA A 748 6.70 12.37 -18.38
N SER A 749 6.37 12.06 -19.64
CA SER A 749 5.14 11.33 -19.98
C SER A 749 5.14 9.86 -19.50
N HIS A 750 6.25 9.38 -18.92
CA HIS A 750 6.46 8.08 -18.29
C HIS A 750 5.75 6.91 -18.99
N LEU A 751 6.14 6.62 -20.23
CA LEU A 751 5.53 5.55 -21.00
C LEU A 751 5.78 4.19 -20.33
N GLY A 752 4.75 3.34 -20.29
CA GLY A 752 4.88 2.00 -19.71
C GLY A 752 3.68 1.52 -18.91
N VAL A 753 2.56 2.25 -19.01
CA VAL A 753 1.28 1.87 -18.44
C VAL A 753 0.71 0.69 -19.22
N LYS A 754 0.46 -0.41 -18.51
CA LYS A 754 -0.31 -1.54 -19.04
C LYS A 754 -1.54 -1.75 -18.18
N GLU A 755 -2.70 -1.66 -18.80
CA GLU A 755 -3.95 -1.89 -18.12
C GLU A 755 -4.20 -3.37 -17.84
N SER A 756 -4.92 -3.62 -16.74
CA SER A 756 -5.60 -4.88 -16.52
C SER A 756 -6.96 -4.62 -15.88
N PHE A 757 -8.01 -5.14 -16.51
CA PHE A 757 -9.36 -5.16 -15.96
C PHE A 757 -9.66 -6.46 -15.21
N SER A 758 -8.62 -7.25 -14.92
CA SER A 758 -8.76 -8.56 -14.28
C SER A 758 -8.65 -8.45 -12.76
N VAL A 759 -9.46 -9.24 -12.06
CA VAL A 759 -9.19 -9.64 -10.67
C VAL A 759 -8.34 -10.91 -10.66
N PRO A 760 -7.63 -11.25 -9.55
CA PRO A 760 -6.77 -12.42 -9.54
C PRO A 760 -7.52 -13.74 -9.64
N TYR A 761 -6.98 -14.65 -10.44
CA TYR A 761 -7.31 -16.08 -10.48
C TYR A 761 -6.02 -16.88 -10.25
N LEU A 762 -6.07 -18.21 -10.38
CA LEU A 762 -4.83 -18.99 -10.48
C LEU A 762 -4.06 -18.57 -11.74
N ASP A 763 -2.77 -18.33 -11.60
CA ASP A 763 -1.98 -17.70 -12.66
C ASP A 763 -0.61 -18.36 -12.86
N VAL A 764 -0.06 -18.18 -14.06
CA VAL A 764 1.33 -18.49 -14.42
C VAL A 764 2.09 -17.16 -14.36
N VAL A 765 2.78 -16.91 -13.25
CA VAL A 765 3.35 -15.59 -12.93
C VAL A 765 4.56 -15.29 -13.81
N ASN A 766 5.43 -16.27 -14.01
CA ASN A 766 6.59 -16.15 -14.88
C ASN A 766 6.75 -17.42 -15.72
N ALA A 767 6.32 -17.36 -16.98
CA ALA A 767 6.40 -18.50 -17.89
C ALA A 767 7.83 -19.01 -18.15
N ALA A 768 8.87 -18.24 -17.88
CA ALA A 768 10.25 -18.70 -17.98
C ALA A 768 10.59 -19.73 -16.89
N THR A 769 10.06 -19.57 -15.68
CA THR A 769 10.31 -20.44 -14.53
C THR A 769 9.17 -21.40 -14.23
N ASP A 770 7.94 -20.99 -14.50
CA ASP A 770 6.72 -21.72 -14.10
C ASP A 770 6.32 -22.78 -15.13
N VAL A 771 6.88 -22.72 -16.34
CA VAL A 771 6.65 -23.72 -17.40
C VAL A 771 7.94 -24.46 -17.69
N ALA A 772 8.05 -25.66 -17.15
CA ALA A 772 9.20 -26.55 -17.33
C ALA A 772 9.02 -27.45 -18.56
N VAL A 773 10.09 -27.54 -19.36
CA VAL A 773 10.18 -28.44 -20.53
C VAL A 773 10.93 -29.70 -20.10
N ASN A 774 10.34 -30.86 -20.34
CA ASN A 774 10.97 -32.16 -20.15
C ASN A 774 10.90 -32.96 -21.46
N ASP A 775 12.04 -33.16 -22.08
CA ASP A 775 12.26 -33.85 -23.35
C ASP A 775 13.02 -35.17 -23.16
N SER A 776 12.95 -35.77 -21.96
CA SER A 776 13.66 -37.03 -21.66
C SER A 776 13.23 -38.24 -22.51
N SER A 777 12.06 -38.16 -23.13
CA SER A 777 11.56 -39.13 -24.12
C SER A 777 12.08 -38.87 -25.55
N GLY A 778 12.73 -37.72 -25.77
CA GLY A 778 13.40 -37.31 -26.99
C GLY A 778 14.91 -37.36 -26.84
N ASN A 779 15.59 -36.23 -27.11
CA ASN A 779 17.05 -36.17 -27.11
C ASN A 779 17.67 -35.69 -25.77
N SER A 780 16.86 -35.26 -24.79
CA SER A 780 17.28 -34.83 -23.44
C SER A 780 18.21 -33.61 -23.41
N ASN A 781 18.06 -32.67 -24.34
CA ASN A 781 18.78 -31.39 -24.36
C ASN A 781 18.04 -30.24 -23.64
N GLY A 782 16.82 -30.47 -23.16
CA GLY A 782 16.03 -29.49 -22.41
C GLY A 782 15.36 -28.43 -23.27
N ALA A 783 15.21 -28.65 -24.58
CA ALA A 783 14.54 -27.75 -25.50
C ALA A 783 13.30 -28.41 -26.15
N ILE A 784 12.57 -27.63 -26.94
CA ILE A 784 11.46 -28.13 -27.77
C ILE A 784 12.00 -28.28 -29.18
N ASP A 785 12.49 -29.47 -29.56
CA ASP A 785 12.94 -29.72 -30.94
C ASP A 785 11.82 -30.28 -31.85
N PRO A 786 11.85 -29.97 -33.15
CA PRO A 786 10.93 -30.58 -34.10
C PRO A 786 11.05 -32.11 -34.15
N GLY A 787 9.92 -32.79 -34.13
CA GLY A 787 9.77 -34.24 -34.24
C GLY A 787 9.79 -35.00 -32.91
N GLU A 788 10.21 -34.39 -31.80
CA GLU A 788 10.33 -35.09 -30.52
C GLU A 788 9.11 -34.88 -29.60
N PRO A 789 8.83 -35.85 -28.69
CA PRO A 789 7.81 -35.68 -27.67
C PRO A 789 8.30 -34.84 -26.50
N ILE A 790 7.49 -33.85 -26.12
CA ILE A 790 7.78 -32.93 -25.03
C ILE A 790 6.70 -33.02 -23.96
N LEU A 791 7.13 -33.17 -22.71
CA LEU A 791 6.29 -33.02 -21.53
C LEU A 791 6.43 -31.61 -20.97
N LEU A 792 5.33 -30.86 -20.93
CA LEU A 792 5.26 -29.55 -20.29
C LEU A 792 4.65 -29.69 -18.90
N THR A 793 5.35 -29.22 -17.88
CA THR A 793 4.78 -29.05 -16.52
C THR A 793 4.56 -27.57 -16.27
N VAL A 794 3.32 -27.20 -15.93
CA VAL A 794 2.97 -25.81 -15.60
C VAL A 794 2.71 -25.69 -14.10
N THR A 795 3.32 -24.68 -13.48
CA THR A 795 3.11 -24.31 -12.08
C THR A 795 2.13 -23.15 -12.01
N LEU A 796 1.07 -23.32 -11.21
CA LEU A 796 0.09 -22.28 -10.93
C LEU A 796 0.34 -21.65 -9.57
N THR A 797 0.17 -20.34 -9.49
CA THR A 797 0.23 -19.54 -8.27
C THR A 797 -1.17 -19.06 -7.90
N ASN A 798 -1.50 -19.06 -6.60
CA ASN A 798 -2.69 -18.41 -6.08
C ASN A 798 -2.36 -17.01 -5.54
N PRO A 799 -2.72 -15.91 -6.24
CA PRO A 799 -2.30 -14.56 -5.86
C PRO A 799 -3.12 -13.94 -4.73
N TRP A 800 -4.19 -14.59 -4.26
CA TRP A 800 -4.99 -14.10 -3.14
C TRP A 800 -4.22 -14.21 -1.82
N ARG A 801 -4.52 -13.31 -0.87
CA ARG A 801 -4.00 -13.34 0.51
C ARG A 801 -5.04 -13.85 1.51
N ALA A 802 -6.32 -13.57 1.27
CA ALA A 802 -7.40 -13.97 2.14
C ALA A 802 -7.51 -15.50 2.29
N ALA A 803 -7.58 -15.98 3.53
CA ALA A 803 -7.67 -17.41 3.84
C ALA A 803 -8.85 -18.13 3.15
N GLY A 804 -9.96 -17.42 2.96
CA GLY A 804 -11.16 -17.92 2.28
C GLY A 804 -10.99 -18.16 0.77
N LYS A 805 -9.85 -17.77 0.18
CA LYS A 805 -9.53 -17.92 -1.25
C LYS A 805 -8.60 -19.11 -1.53
N ALA A 806 -8.50 -20.05 -0.60
CA ALA A 806 -7.80 -21.31 -0.83
C ALA A 806 -8.47 -22.12 -1.96
N VAL A 807 -7.66 -22.75 -2.80
CA VAL A 807 -8.13 -23.66 -3.84
C VAL A 807 -7.97 -25.10 -3.36
N THR A 808 -9.05 -25.88 -3.41
CA THR A 808 -9.01 -27.30 -2.99
C THR A 808 -8.46 -28.23 -4.07
N GLY A 809 -8.50 -27.77 -5.33
CA GLY A 809 -7.99 -28.43 -6.52
C GLY A 809 -8.39 -27.61 -7.76
N ALA A 810 -7.65 -27.79 -8.84
CA ALA A 810 -7.95 -27.14 -10.12
C ALA A 810 -7.72 -28.10 -11.29
N THR A 811 -8.34 -27.81 -12.42
CA THR A 811 -8.10 -28.50 -13.69
C THR A 811 -7.75 -27.48 -14.74
N ALA A 812 -6.80 -27.79 -15.62
CA ALA A 812 -6.42 -26.92 -16.72
C ALA A 812 -6.48 -27.64 -18.06
N THR A 813 -6.76 -26.89 -19.12
CA THR A 813 -6.70 -27.35 -20.50
C THR A 813 -5.71 -26.49 -21.28
N LEU A 814 -4.71 -27.11 -21.91
CA LEU A 814 -3.75 -26.46 -22.78
C LEU A 814 -4.25 -26.47 -24.24
N SER A 815 -4.12 -25.35 -24.92
CA SER A 815 -4.44 -25.20 -26.33
C SER A 815 -3.41 -24.32 -27.03
N THR A 816 -3.29 -24.46 -28.34
CA THR A 816 -2.47 -23.59 -29.19
C THR A 816 -3.09 -23.47 -30.57
N THR A 817 -2.90 -22.31 -31.21
CA THR A 817 -3.24 -22.08 -32.62
C THR A 817 -2.00 -22.04 -33.50
N THR A 818 -0.79 -22.21 -32.93
CA THR A 818 0.46 -22.23 -33.67
C THR A 818 0.47 -23.41 -34.66
N PRO A 819 0.60 -23.16 -35.97
CA PRO A 819 0.68 -24.24 -36.96
C PRO A 819 1.85 -25.18 -36.70
N GLY A 820 1.64 -26.48 -36.91
CA GLY A 820 2.67 -27.50 -36.72
C GLY A 820 2.84 -27.99 -35.28
N VAL A 821 2.03 -27.55 -34.32
CA VAL A 821 2.04 -28.08 -32.95
C VAL A 821 0.86 -29.02 -32.73
N THR A 822 1.13 -30.22 -32.22
CA THR A 822 0.10 -31.20 -31.82
C THR A 822 0.14 -31.40 -30.32
N ILE A 823 -1.02 -31.31 -29.66
CA ILE A 823 -1.18 -31.60 -28.23
C ILE A 823 -1.85 -32.97 -28.11
N HIS A 824 -1.14 -33.95 -27.57
CA HIS A 824 -1.60 -35.33 -27.38
C HIS A 824 -2.30 -35.53 -26.04
N ASP A 825 -1.82 -34.85 -24.99
CA ASP A 825 -2.52 -34.70 -23.71
C ASP A 825 -2.67 -33.22 -23.40
N ALA A 826 -3.92 -32.76 -23.45
CA ALA A 826 -4.27 -31.36 -23.30
C ALA A 826 -4.76 -31.02 -21.89
N THR A 827 -4.86 -31.98 -20.97
CA THR A 827 -5.48 -31.74 -19.65
C THR A 827 -4.49 -31.94 -18.52
N ALA A 828 -4.59 -31.09 -17.49
CA ALA A 828 -3.84 -31.25 -16.27
C ALA A 828 -4.70 -31.07 -15.02
N ALA A 829 -4.38 -31.79 -13.96
CA ALA A 829 -4.98 -31.69 -12.63
C ALA A 829 -3.99 -31.15 -11.61
N TYR A 830 -4.48 -30.30 -10.71
CA TYR A 830 -3.71 -29.63 -9.67
C TYR A 830 -4.28 -29.99 -8.30
N GLY A 831 -3.38 -30.20 -7.34
CA GLY A 831 -3.73 -30.35 -5.93
C GLY A 831 -4.25 -29.06 -5.29
N ALA A 832 -4.40 -29.09 -3.97
CA ALA A 832 -4.80 -27.90 -3.22
C ALA A 832 -3.71 -26.81 -3.29
N ILE A 833 -4.12 -25.56 -3.49
CA ILE A 833 -3.25 -24.39 -3.57
C ILE A 833 -3.72 -23.38 -2.52
N ALA A 834 -2.93 -23.24 -1.44
CA ALA A 834 -3.19 -22.23 -0.42
C ALA A 834 -3.09 -20.81 -1.01
N PRO A 835 -3.71 -19.79 -0.40
CA PRO A 835 -3.44 -18.39 -0.73
C PRO A 835 -1.93 -18.10 -0.67
N GLN A 836 -1.40 -17.35 -1.63
CA GLN A 836 0.04 -17.14 -1.86
C GLN A 836 0.86 -18.43 -2.11
N GLY A 837 0.21 -19.57 -2.30
CA GLY A 837 0.85 -20.85 -2.58
C GLY A 837 0.99 -21.13 -4.06
N THR A 838 1.80 -22.14 -4.39
CA THR A 838 1.98 -22.65 -5.75
C THR A 838 1.77 -24.16 -5.82
N ALA A 839 1.39 -24.66 -7.00
CA ALA A 839 1.36 -26.09 -7.28
C ALA A 839 1.66 -26.37 -8.75
N ALA A 840 2.53 -27.36 -9.00
CA ALA A 840 2.72 -27.94 -10.31
C ALA A 840 1.58 -28.92 -10.63
N GLY A 841 1.06 -28.85 -11.85
CA GLY A 841 0.16 -29.86 -12.38
C GLY A 841 0.90 -31.14 -12.78
N ASP A 842 0.15 -32.12 -13.24
CA ASP A 842 0.68 -33.15 -14.13
C ASP A 842 1.03 -32.57 -15.52
N THR A 843 1.55 -33.42 -16.39
CA THR A 843 2.23 -33.00 -17.62
C THR A 843 1.29 -32.95 -18.82
N PHE A 844 1.40 -31.91 -19.62
CA PHE A 844 0.87 -31.90 -20.99
C PHE A 844 1.86 -32.56 -21.93
N LEU A 845 1.38 -33.34 -22.90
CA LEU A 845 2.23 -33.98 -23.92
C LEU A 845 2.01 -33.32 -25.27
N ILE A 846 3.09 -32.82 -25.88
CA ILE A 846 3.07 -32.16 -27.18
C ILE A 846 4.15 -32.71 -28.12
N THR A 847 3.98 -32.46 -29.41
CA THR A 847 5.01 -32.63 -30.45
C THR A 847 4.97 -31.44 -31.42
N VAL A 848 6.12 -31.08 -31.97
CA VAL A 848 6.25 -30.04 -33.01
C VAL A 848 6.62 -30.69 -34.34
N ASP A 849 5.98 -30.31 -35.44
CA ASP A 849 6.22 -30.86 -36.77
C ASP A 849 7.61 -30.51 -37.29
N THR A 850 8.24 -31.46 -38.00
CA THR A 850 9.62 -31.33 -38.53
C THR A 850 9.83 -30.16 -39.51
N THR A 851 8.76 -29.57 -40.05
CA THR A 851 8.82 -28.40 -40.94
C THR A 851 8.91 -27.06 -40.19
N VAL A 852 8.67 -27.05 -38.87
CA VAL A 852 8.76 -25.84 -38.06
C VAL A 852 10.22 -25.47 -37.84
N LEU A 853 10.56 -24.21 -38.13
CA LEU A 853 11.93 -23.69 -38.04
C LEU A 853 12.34 -23.43 -36.58
N CYS A 854 13.61 -23.66 -36.24
CA CYS A 854 14.19 -23.24 -34.97
C CYS A 854 14.01 -21.73 -34.76
N GLY A 855 13.70 -21.33 -33.53
CA GLY A 855 13.38 -19.96 -33.15
C GLY A 855 11.93 -19.54 -33.40
N SER A 856 11.13 -20.35 -34.10
CA SER A 856 9.69 -20.10 -34.22
C SER A 856 9.03 -20.05 -32.84
N SER A 857 8.08 -19.13 -32.67
CA SER A 857 7.28 -19.02 -31.44
C SER A 857 6.18 -20.07 -31.41
N ILE A 858 5.90 -20.59 -30.21
CA ILE A 858 4.71 -21.37 -29.89
C ILE A 858 3.93 -20.61 -28.83
N ASP A 859 2.73 -20.19 -29.19
CA ASP A 859 1.81 -19.48 -28.32
C ASP A 859 0.78 -20.46 -27.75
N PHE A 860 0.84 -20.67 -26.44
CA PHE A 860 -0.08 -21.52 -25.70
C PHE A 860 -1.11 -20.68 -24.95
N THR A 861 -2.33 -21.21 -24.86
CA THR A 861 -3.38 -20.73 -23.96
C THR A 861 -3.72 -21.83 -22.97
N LEU A 862 -3.54 -21.55 -21.69
CA LEU A 862 -3.90 -22.42 -20.58
C LEU A 862 -5.21 -21.95 -19.94
N SER A 863 -6.28 -22.72 -20.10
CA SER A 863 -7.57 -22.43 -19.44
C SER A 863 -7.68 -23.20 -18.13
N VAL A 864 -7.71 -22.50 -17.00
CA VAL A 864 -7.72 -23.08 -15.64
C VAL A 864 -9.10 -22.89 -15.03
N THR A 865 -9.66 -23.94 -14.43
CA THR A 865 -10.92 -23.90 -13.67
C THR A 865 -10.69 -24.33 -12.22
N SER A 866 -11.18 -23.53 -11.27
CA SER A 866 -11.14 -23.78 -9.82
C SER A 866 -12.38 -23.18 -9.13
N ASN A 867 -12.44 -23.24 -7.79
CA ASN A 867 -13.45 -22.54 -7.00
C ASN A 867 -13.29 -21.00 -7.02
N LEU A 868 -12.17 -20.47 -7.51
CA LEU A 868 -12.01 -19.04 -7.77
C LEU A 868 -12.70 -18.62 -9.08
N GLY A 869 -13.03 -19.56 -9.95
CA GLY A 869 -13.60 -19.36 -11.28
C GLY A 869 -12.74 -19.97 -12.39
N THR A 870 -13.04 -19.59 -13.63
CA THR A 870 -12.29 -20.01 -14.82
C THR A 870 -11.54 -18.84 -15.42
N THR A 871 -10.25 -19.02 -15.69
CA THR A 871 -9.38 -18.02 -16.33
C THR A 871 -8.62 -18.66 -17.49
N SER A 872 -8.10 -17.83 -18.40
CA SER A 872 -7.21 -18.26 -19.48
C SER A 872 -5.96 -17.39 -19.47
N THR A 873 -4.79 -18.03 -19.33
CA THR A 873 -3.49 -17.36 -19.35
C THR A 873 -2.71 -17.80 -20.59
N GLY A 874 -2.19 -16.82 -21.34
CA GLY A 874 -1.33 -17.08 -22.49
C GLY A 874 0.14 -17.12 -22.08
N PHE A 875 0.93 -18.03 -22.66
CA PHE A 875 2.38 -18.01 -22.54
C PHE A 875 3.06 -18.50 -23.82
N ARG A 876 4.29 -18.03 -24.05
CA ARG A 876 5.07 -18.35 -25.25
C ARG A 876 6.29 -19.20 -24.91
N LYS A 877 6.60 -20.15 -25.79
CA LYS A 877 7.91 -20.85 -25.85
C LYS A 877 8.52 -20.73 -27.24
N ARG A 878 9.81 -21.06 -27.37
CA ARG A 878 10.55 -21.06 -28.64
C ARG A 878 10.96 -22.48 -28.99
N VAL A 879 10.95 -22.78 -30.29
CA VAL A 879 11.47 -24.05 -30.84
C VAL A 879 13.00 -24.02 -30.85
N GLY A 880 13.63 -25.08 -30.36
CA GLY A 880 15.08 -25.23 -30.24
C GLY A 880 15.69 -24.61 -28.99
N ALA A 881 16.96 -24.91 -28.76
CA ALA A 881 17.77 -24.39 -27.66
C ALA A 881 18.40 -23.04 -28.03
N ALA A 882 18.44 -22.09 -27.08
CA ALA A 882 19.18 -20.85 -27.25
C ALA A 882 20.69 -21.12 -27.31
N SER A 883 21.39 -20.56 -28.30
CA SER A 883 22.81 -20.84 -28.56
C SER A 883 23.65 -19.59 -28.85
N GLY A 884 23.31 -18.45 -28.25
CA GLY A 884 23.94 -17.14 -28.47
C GLY A 884 23.01 -16.17 -29.20
N THR A 885 23.58 -15.29 -30.03
CA THR A 885 22.85 -14.23 -30.75
C THR A 885 23.10 -14.29 -32.26
N ASP A 886 22.16 -13.73 -33.02
CA ASP A 886 22.26 -13.50 -34.47
C ASP A 886 22.68 -12.05 -34.76
N PRO A 887 23.07 -11.71 -36.01
CA PRO A 887 23.46 -10.35 -36.36
C PRO A 887 22.35 -9.32 -36.12
N VAL A 888 22.74 -8.10 -35.75
CA VAL A 888 21.82 -6.98 -35.51
C VAL A 888 20.93 -6.70 -36.72
N VAL A 889 19.63 -6.55 -36.47
CA VAL A 889 18.62 -6.11 -37.43
C VAL A 889 18.22 -4.68 -37.09
N THR A 890 18.35 -3.76 -38.06
CA THR A 890 17.96 -2.36 -37.88
C THR A 890 16.61 -2.09 -38.53
N TYR A 891 15.67 -1.60 -37.74
CA TYR A 891 14.39 -1.09 -38.22
C TYR A 891 14.39 0.44 -38.15
N THR A 892 14.34 1.09 -39.31
CA THR A 892 14.37 2.56 -39.43
C THR A 892 13.02 3.11 -39.83
N ARG A 893 12.62 4.21 -39.18
CA ARG A 893 11.39 4.94 -39.41
C ARG A 893 11.70 6.40 -39.76
N ASP A 894 11.35 6.78 -40.99
CA ASP A 894 11.37 8.15 -41.50
C ASP A 894 9.96 8.75 -41.38
N THR A 895 9.82 9.83 -40.61
CA THR A 895 8.54 10.51 -40.40
C THR A 895 8.32 11.49 -41.56
N ASN A 896 7.42 11.16 -42.48
CA ASN A 896 7.11 12.04 -43.61
C ASN A 896 5.59 12.30 -43.68
N PRO A 897 5.13 13.53 -43.39
CA PRO A 897 5.93 14.73 -43.03
C PRO A 897 6.60 14.62 -41.65
N ASP A 898 7.65 15.42 -41.42
CA ASP A 898 8.34 15.51 -40.13
C ASP A 898 7.36 15.78 -38.99
N LEU A 899 7.54 15.10 -37.85
CA LEU A 899 6.66 15.22 -36.70
C LEU A 899 7.06 16.44 -35.87
N ALA A 900 6.19 17.46 -35.82
CA ALA A 900 6.42 18.64 -35.00
C ALA A 900 6.49 18.30 -33.50
N ILE A 901 7.54 18.78 -32.83
CA ILE A 901 7.65 18.82 -31.38
C ILE A 901 6.96 20.10 -30.92
N VAL A 902 6.01 19.98 -30.00
CA VAL A 902 5.18 21.11 -29.59
C VAL A 902 5.81 21.80 -28.38
N ASP A 903 6.18 23.06 -28.57
CA ASP A 903 6.81 23.96 -27.59
C ASP A 903 6.05 23.99 -26.25
N GLY A 904 6.78 23.79 -25.14
CA GLY A 904 6.25 23.86 -23.77
C GLY A 904 5.04 22.95 -23.53
N ARG A 905 5.02 21.77 -24.15
CA ARG A 905 3.96 20.78 -23.96
C ARG A 905 4.54 19.45 -23.45
N PRO A 906 4.34 19.15 -22.16
CA PRO A 906 4.63 17.84 -21.58
C PRO A 906 3.92 16.69 -22.31
N ARG A 907 2.79 16.99 -22.98
CA ARG A 907 2.12 16.07 -23.89
C ARG A 907 2.98 15.81 -25.13
N ALA A 908 3.65 14.68 -25.13
CA ALA A 908 4.53 14.27 -26.21
C ALA A 908 3.83 14.15 -27.58
N SER A 909 4.56 14.47 -28.64
CA SER A 909 4.25 14.04 -30.00
C SER A 909 4.76 12.60 -30.18
N PHE A 910 4.02 11.73 -30.86
CA PHE A 910 4.45 10.34 -31.09
C PHE A 910 4.36 9.89 -32.54
N ASP A 911 5.20 8.93 -32.91
CA ASP A 911 5.19 8.20 -34.19
C ASP A 911 5.30 6.69 -33.95
N GLN A 912 4.86 5.89 -34.92
CA GLN A 912 4.77 4.44 -34.78
C GLN A 912 5.45 3.69 -35.92
N LEU A 913 5.98 2.51 -35.59
CA LEU A 913 6.60 1.56 -36.51
C LEU A 913 6.00 0.17 -36.30
N THR A 914 5.50 -0.45 -37.36
CA THR A 914 5.03 -1.85 -37.32
C THR A 914 6.14 -2.80 -37.76
N VAL A 915 6.57 -3.69 -36.87
CA VAL A 915 7.56 -4.74 -37.13
C VAL A 915 6.85 -6.07 -37.34
N THR A 916 7.11 -6.74 -38.45
CA THR A 916 6.47 -8.02 -38.80
C THR A 916 7.26 -9.24 -38.35
N ASP A 917 8.57 -9.11 -38.21
CA ASP A 917 9.45 -10.20 -37.78
C ASP A 917 9.22 -10.52 -36.30
N ASP A 918 9.21 -11.80 -35.93
CA ASP A 918 9.05 -12.29 -34.56
C ASP A 918 10.35 -12.91 -34.03
N PHE A 919 11.33 -12.05 -33.78
CA PHE A 919 12.55 -12.43 -33.08
C PHE A 919 12.34 -12.32 -31.57
N GLN A 920 12.97 -13.22 -30.82
CA GLN A 920 13.20 -12.97 -29.40
C GLN A 920 14.38 -12.00 -29.26
N ILE A 921 14.15 -10.88 -28.58
CA ILE A 921 15.17 -9.85 -28.34
C ILE A 921 16.20 -10.41 -27.35
N ALA A 922 17.47 -10.42 -27.74
CA ALA A 922 18.58 -10.67 -26.82
C ALA A 922 19.16 -9.38 -26.26
N ASP A 923 19.05 -8.30 -27.03
CA ASP A 923 19.49 -6.95 -26.71
C ASP A 923 18.79 -5.97 -27.70
N LEU A 924 18.50 -4.75 -27.24
CA LEU A 924 17.88 -3.68 -28.01
C LEU A 924 18.62 -2.36 -27.80
N ASP A 925 19.05 -1.72 -28.90
CA ASP A 925 19.54 -0.36 -28.91
C ASP A 925 18.55 0.59 -29.61
N PHE A 926 18.56 1.87 -29.23
CA PHE A 926 17.77 2.92 -29.89
C PHE A 926 18.67 3.96 -30.54
N ARG A 927 18.32 4.45 -31.74
CA ARG A 927 19.03 5.57 -32.37
C ARG A 927 18.09 6.70 -32.74
N ALA A 928 18.32 7.88 -32.16
CA ALA A 928 17.74 9.13 -32.65
C ALA A 928 18.50 9.53 -33.92
N ASP A 929 17.98 9.15 -35.10
CA ASP A 929 18.64 9.39 -36.38
C ASP A 929 18.69 10.89 -36.70
N SER A 930 17.56 11.58 -36.54
CA SER A 930 17.44 13.02 -36.79
C SER A 930 16.31 13.65 -35.98
N VAL A 931 16.68 14.46 -34.99
CA VAL A 931 15.79 15.33 -34.22
C VAL A 931 16.32 16.74 -34.32
N THR A 932 15.50 17.67 -34.83
CA THR A 932 15.83 19.10 -34.76
C THR A 932 15.22 19.69 -33.51
N HIS A 933 15.98 20.49 -32.77
CA HIS A 933 15.48 21.28 -31.63
C HIS A 933 16.53 22.33 -31.25
N THR A 934 16.07 23.47 -30.74
CA THR A 934 16.91 24.62 -30.38
C THR A 934 17.42 24.60 -28.94
N PHE A 935 16.96 23.63 -28.14
CA PHE A 935 17.42 23.40 -26.77
C PHE A 935 17.23 21.92 -26.41
N ASN A 936 18.27 21.11 -26.23
CA ASN A 936 18.07 19.67 -25.98
C ASN A 936 17.87 19.34 -24.50
N GLY A 937 18.14 20.29 -23.59
CA GLY A 937 18.02 20.08 -22.15
C GLY A 937 16.61 19.83 -21.65
N ASP A 938 15.60 20.30 -22.39
CA ASP A 938 14.17 20.14 -22.12
C ASP A 938 13.51 19.03 -22.95
N LEU A 939 14.26 18.38 -23.83
CA LEU A 939 13.76 17.26 -24.61
C LEU A 939 13.74 15.98 -23.79
N THR A 940 12.64 15.24 -23.93
CA THR A 940 12.55 13.86 -23.48
C THR A 940 12.12 12.94 -24.62
N LEU A 941 12.83 11.82 -24.81
CA LEU A 941 12.45 10.76 -25.76
C LEU A 941 12.23 9.42 -25.06
N MET A 942 11.21 8.71 -25.54
CA MET A 942 10.66 7.51 -24.90
C MET A 942 10.29 6.47 -25.97
N LEU A 943 10.36 5.17 -25.62
CA LEU A 943 10.03 4.05 -26.50
C LEU A 943 9.05 3.12 -25.80
N ARG A 944 8.01 2.69 -26.52
CA ARG A 944 6.99 1.74 -26.06
C ARG A 944 6.92 0.53 -26.99
N SER A 945 6.99 -0.67 -26.41
CA SER A 945 6.86 -1.94 -27.12
C SER A 945 5.40 -2.30 -27.40
N PRO A 946 5.14 -3.24 -28.33
CA PRO A 946 3.81 -3.78 -28.60
C PRO A 946 3.16 -4.43 -27.37
N ALA A 947 3.97 -4.90 -26.42
CA ALA A 947 3.49 -5.50 -25.17
C ALA A 947 3.07 -4.44 -24.12
N GLY A 948 3.28 -3.15 -24.41
CA GLY A 948 2.96 -2.03 -23.52
C GLY A 948 4.10 -1.62 -22.59
N THR A 949 5.24 -2.32 -22.59
CA THR A 949 6.43 -1.92 -21.83
C THR A 949 7.00 -0.62 -22.41
N GLY A 950 7.31 0.35 -21.57
CA GLY A 950 7.91 1.61 -21.99
C GLY A 950 9.16 1.97 -21.18
N VAL A 951 10.01 2.81 -21.77
CA VAL A 951 11.22 3.33 -21.14
C VAL A 951 11.54 4.74 -21.64
N ASP A 952 11.96 5.59 -20.71
CA ASP A 952 12.46 6.93 -20.94
C ASP A 952 13.99 6.85 -20.94
N PHE A 953 14.65 7.27 -22.02
CA PHE A 953 16.08 6.99 -22.19
C PHE A 953 16.91 8.19 -22.66
N ILE A 954 16.29 9.26 -23.17
CA ILE A 954 16.93 10.56 -23.38
C ILE A 954 16.19 11.60 -22.56
N SER A 955 16.89 12.28 -21.67
CA SER A 955 16.41 13.46 -20.94
C SER A 955 17.60 14.24 -20.37
N LEU A 956 17.39 15.52 -20.00
CA LEU A 956 18.33 16.34 -19.24
C LEU A 956 19.73 16.50 -19.86
N ILE A 957 19.84 16.44 -21.20
CA ILE A 957 21.11 16.56 -21.89
C ILE A 957 21.80 17.87 -21.48
N GLY A 958 23.02 17.78 -20.94
CA GLY A 958 23.83 18.93 -20.49
C GLY A 958 23.32 19.69 -19.26
N GLY A 959 22.30 19.18 -18.57
CA GLY A 959 21.66 19.84 -17.43
C GLY A 959 22.61 20.20 -16.29
N LEU A 960 23.67 19.41 -16.05
CA LEU A 960 24.65 19.66 -14.98
C LEU A 960 25.83 20.55 -15.39
N THR A 961 25.97 20.85 -16.69
CA THR A 961 27.12 21.63 -17.21
C THR A 961 26.77 23.06 -17.60
N ASP A 962 25.73 23.22 -18.42
CA ASP A 962 25.39 24.53 -19.01
C ASP A 962 23.88 24.78 -19.08
N GLY A 963 23.11 23.99 -18.32
CA GLY A 963 21.65 24.05 -18.31
C GLY A 963 21.00 23.40 -19.53
N GLY A 964 21.75 22.74 -20.41
CA GLY A 964 21.23 21.98 -21.55
C GLY A 964 21.06 22.78 -22.85
N SER A 965 21.84 23.85 -22.99
CA SER A 965 21.77 24.82 -24.10
C SER A 965 22.28 24.36 -25.48
N GLY A 966 22.31 23.05 -25.75
CA GLY A 966 22.79 22.50 -27.03
C GLY A 966 21.64 22.16 -28.00
N ASP A 967 21.91 22.17 -29.30
CA ASP A 967 20.90 21.95 -30.34
C ASP A 967 20.97 20.52 -30.93
N ASN A 968 19.83 19.97 -31.35
CA ASN A 968 19.67 18.79 -32.22
C ASN A 968 20.29 17.45 -31.74
N LEU A 969 19.66 16.34 -32.14
CA LEU A 969 20.20 14.98 -31.99
C LEU A 969 20.42 14.39 -33.39
N THR A 970 21.60 13.83 -33.66
CA THR A 970 21.93 13.28 -34.98
C THR A 970 22.71 11.98 -34.85
N ASN A 971 22.12 10.88 -35.30
CA ASN A 971 22.68 9.53 -35.13
C ASN A 971 23.13 9.26 -33.68
N MET A 972 22.38 9.77 -32.71
CA MET A 972 22.66 9.53 -31.30
C MET A 972 22.16 8.13 -30.95
N LEU A 973 23.10 7.21 -30.72
CA LEU A 973 22.82 5.85 -30.27
C LEU A 973 22.71 5.83 -28.76
N VAL A 974 21.66 5.23 -28.25
CA VAL A 974 21.43 4.96 -26.84
C VAL A 974 21.57 3.47 -26.63
N ASN A 975 22.55 3.08 -25.82
CA ASN A 975 22.97 1.71 -25.58
C ASN A 975 23.33 1.56 -24.10
N ASP A 976 22.71 0.61 -23.43
CA ASP A 976 22.87 0.36 -22.00
C ASP A 976 24.00 -0.61 -21.62
N ASP A 977 24.57 -1.31 -22.59
CA ASP A 977 25.74 -2.16 -22.44
C ASP A 977 27.07 -1.37 -22.38
N LEU A 978 27.03 -0.04 -22.52
CA LEU A 978 28.22 0.79 -22.46
C LEU A 978 28.85 0.77 -21.06
N VAL A 979 30.19 0.79 -21.03
CA VAL A 979 30.94 0.95 -19.77
C VAL A 979 30.65 2.32 -19.17
N SER A 980 30.00 2.32 -18.01
CA SER A 980 29.63 3.53 -17.27
C SER A 980 30.82 4.46 -17.01
N SER A 981 30.76 5.66 -17.62
CA SER A 981 31.74 6.73 -17.45
C SER A 981 31.12 8.09 -17.76
N ALA A 982 31.72 9.17 -17.25
CA ALA A 982 31.26 10.54 -17.53
C ALA A 982 31.32 10.94 -19.02
N ALA A 983 32.06 10.19 -19.85
CA ALA A 983 32.17 10.47 -21.29
C ALA A 983 30.94 10.04 -22.10
N VAL A 984 30.13 9.11 -21.56
CA VAL A 984 28.91 8.59 -22.17
C VAL A 984 27.67 8.97 -21.35
N ASP A 985 27.84 9.91 -20.41
CA ASP A 985 26.77 10.51 -19.61
C ASP A 985 26.25 11.75 -20.33
N MET A 986 25.03 11.69 -20.88
CA MET A 986 24.42 12.79 -21.61
C MET A 986 24.14 14.03 -20.75
N VAL A 987 23.94 13.86 -19.44
CA VAL A 987 23.58 14.94 -18.51
C VAL A 987 24.77 15.83 -18.17
N GLN A 988 25.98 15.26 -18.25
CA GLN A 988 27.24 15.97 -18.02
C GLN A 988 27.87 16.54 -19.30
N GLN A 989 27.20 16.47 -20.45
CA GLN A 989 27.78 16.96 -21.70
C GLN A 989 27.52 18.45 -21.95
N PRO A 990 28.55 19.24 -22.26
CA PRO A 990 28.36 20.63 -22.65
C PRO A 990 27.70 20.75 -24.04
N ASN A 991 27.11 21.90 -24.31
CA ASN A 991 26.53 22.28 -25.61
C ASN A 991 27.53 22.24 -26.77
N THR A 992 28.84 22.26 -26.50
CA THR A 992 29.87 22.06 -27.52
C THR A 992 29.85 20.65 -28.13
N SER A 993 29.13 19.72 -27.52
CA SER A 993 28.84 18.38 -28.05
C SER A 993 27.65 18.38 -29.04
N SER A 994 26.97 19.51 -29.25
CA SER A 994 25.90 19.66 -30.25
C SER A 994 26.42 19.68 -31.71
N PRO A 995 25.73 19.04 -32.67
CA PRO A 995 24.61 18.13 -32.47
C PRO A 995 25.06 16.86 -31.77
N PHE A 996 24.26 16.38 -30.81
CA PHE A 996 24.63 15.20 -30.03
C PHE A 996 24.65 13.97 -30.93
N THR A 997 25.81 13.31 -30.98
CA THR A 997 26.13 12.17 -31.86
C THR A 997 26.87 11.10 -31.06
N GLY A 998 27.05 9.90 -31.61
CA GLY A 998 27.78 8.82 -30.94
C GLY A 998 26.92 8.00 -30.00
N SER A 999 27.54 7.21 -29.13
CA SER A 999 26.87 6.25 -28.23
C SER A 999 26.83 6.74 -26.80
N TRP A 1000 25.65 6.68 -26.18
CA TRP A 1000 25.35 7.23 -24.86
C TRP A 1000 24.66 6.20 -24.00
N LEU A 1001 24.95 6.23 -22.70
CA LEU A 1001 24.12 5.51 -21.76
C LEU A 1001 22.75 6.19 -21.70
N PRO A 1002 21.67 5.42 -21.53
CA PRO A 1002 20.38 5.99 -21.17
C PRO A 1002 20.52 6.85 -19.91
N VAL A 1003 19.71 7.90 -19.83
CA VAL A 1003 19.82 8.95 -18.81
C VAL A 1003 19.91 8.41 -17.37
N PHE A 1004 19.14 7.37 -17.04
CA PHE A 1004 19.08 6.77 -15.70
C PHE A 1004 20.16 5.69 -15.42
N ASN A 1005 20.97 5.32 -16.41
CA ASN A 1005 22.11 4.40 -16.24
C ASN A 1005 23.46 5.14 -16.21
N ALA A 1006 23.45 6.43 -16.52
CA ALA A 1006 24.65 7.24 -16.50
C ALA A 1006 25.17 7.43 -15.05
N PRO A 1007 26.50 7.50 -14.84
CA PRO A 1007 27.10 7.66 -13.51
C PRO A 1007 27.07 9.15 -13.09
N TRP A 1008 25.90 9.61 -12.66
CA TRP A 1008 25.74 10.98 -12.18
C TRP A 1008 26.59 11.20 -10.91
N PRO A 1009 27.09 12.41 -10.64
CA PRO A 1009 27.75 12.71 -9.37
C PRO A 1009 26.75 12.48 -8.23
N PRO A 1010 27.17 11.95 -7.07
CA PRO A 1010 26.29 11.74 -5.92
C PRO A 1010 25.90 13.09 -5.31
N LEU A 1011 24.91 13.75 -5.90
CA LEU A 1011 24.22 14.90 -5.33
C LEU A 1011 23.03 14.37 -4.53
N ALA A 1012 23.15 14.40 -3.20
CA ALA A 1012 22.07 14.30 -2.21
C ALA A 1012 20.87 13.39 -2.53
N GLY A 1013 21.04 12.06 -2.42
CA GLY A 1013 19.89 11.15 -2.22
C GLY A 1013 19.63 10.09 -3.30
N PHE A 1014 20.43 10.03 -4.38
CA PHE A 1014 20.33 8.92 -5.34
C PHE A 1014 20.55 7.56 -4.64
N PRO A 1015 19.72 6.53 -4.89
CA PRO A 1015 20.21 5.16 -4.74
C PRO A 1015 21.42 5.03 -5.67
N THR A 1016 22.61 4.88 -5.10
CA THR A 1016 23.88 4.78 -5.84
C THR A 1016 24.03 3.40 -6.48
N GLY A 1017 23.17 3.11 -7.46
CA GLY A 1017 23.34 2.02 -8.40
C GLY A 1017 22.63 2.41 -9.71
N PRO A 1018 23.11 1.93 -10.88
CA PRO A 1018 22.22 1.84 -12.05
C PRO A 1018 20.94 1.17 -11.59
N ASP A 1019 19.78 1.61 -12.09
CA ASP A 1019 18.52 0.90 -11.88
C ASP A 1019 18.80 -0.61 -12.00
N ALA A 1020 18.41 -1.39 -10.98
CA ALA A 1020 18.66 -2.84 -10.97
C ALA A 1020 17.98 -3.54 -12.16
N ILE A 1021 17.09 -2.82 -12.86
CA ILE A 1021 16.33 -3.23 -14.04
C ILE A 1021 16.55 -2.22 -15.19
N GLY A 1022 17.59 -1.38 -15.11
CA GLY A 1022 17.78 -0.27 -16.03
C GLY A 1022 17.72 -0.69 -17.49
N THR A 1023 16.93 0.07 -18.25
CA THR A 1023 17.12 0.39 -19.69
C THR A 1023 16.65 -0.61 -20.73
N LEU A 1024 17.07 -0.42 -21.99
CA LEU A 1024 16.50 -1.08 -23.16
C LEU A 1024 16.52 -2.62 -23.02
N SER A 1025 17.40 -3.16 -22.17
CA SER A 1025 17.39 -4.54 -21.66
C SER A 1025 16.02 -5.00 -21.09
N ARG A 1026 15.11 -4.11 -20.70
CA ARG A 1026 13.72 -4.46 -20.31
C ARG A 1026 12.91 -5.11 -21.43
N PHE A 1027 13.34 -4.91 -22.68
CA PHE A 1027 12.75 -5.56 -23.84
C PHE A 1027 13.36 -6.95 -24.11
N ASP A 1028 14.41 -7.35 -23.39
CA ASP A 1028 15.04 -8.66 -23.55
C ASP A 1028 14.06 -9.78 -23.24
N GLY A 1029 14.15 -10.83 -24.04
CA GLY A 1029 13.24 -11.95 -24.02
C GLY A 1029 11.87 -11.67 -24.65
N GLN A 1030 11.50 -10.40 -24.93
CA GLN A 1030 10.26 -10.06 -25.62
C GLN A 1030 10.34 -10.33 -27.13
N SER A 1031 9.18 -10.22 -27.78
CA SER A 1031 9.03 -10.33 -29.24
C SER A 1031 9.24 -8.97 -29.90
N THR A 1032 9.95 -8.94 -31.03
CA THR A 1032 10.01 -7.75 -31.89
C THR A 1032 8.69 -7.44 -32.59
N GLN A 1033 7.83 -8.44 -32.80
CA GLN A 1033 6.64 -8.31 -33.63
C GLN A 1033 5.57 -7.40 -33.00
N GLY A 1034 5.07 -6.45 -33.78
CA GLY A 1034 3.95 -5.58 -33.41
C GLY A 1034 4.22 -4.09 -33.66
N VAL A 1035 3.41 -3.23 -33.03
CA VAL A 1035 3.52 -1.77 -33.15
C VAL A 1035 4.40 -1.21 -32.02
N TRP A 1036 5.53 -0.63 -32.39
CA TRP A 1036 6.40 0.14 -31.52
C TRP A 1036 6.07 1.63 -31.64
N SER A 1037 6.07 2.36 -30.54
CA SER A 1037 5.78 3.80 -30.52
C SER A 1037 6.96 4.55 -29.91
N VAL A 1038 7.39 5.65 -30.55
CA VAL A 1038 8.33 6.60 -29.97
C VAL A 1038 7.56 7.86 -29.61
N ALA A 1039 7.86 8.44 -28.44
CA ALA A 1039 7.33 9.74 -28.05
C ALA A 1039 8.48 10.73 -27.83
N VAL A 1040 8.24 11.99 -28.22
CA VAL A 1040 9.15 13.11 -28.03
C VAL A 1040 8.36 14.28 -27.43
N SER A 1041 8.85 14.84 -26.33
CA SER A 1041 8.25 16.00 -25.67
C SER A 1041 9.28 17.06 -25.40
N ASP A 1042 8.83 18.32 -25.49
CA ASP A 1042 9.53 19.50 -25.03
C ASP A 1042 8.86 19.96 -23.72
N GLN A 1043 9.63 19.92 -22.63
CA GLN A 1043 9.16 20.18 -21.28
C GLN A 1043 9.03 21.67 -20.94
N PHE A 1044 9.71 22.56 -21.68
CA PHE A 1044 9.74 23.99 -21.37
C PHE A 1044 9.37 24.82 -22.59
N ALA A 1045 8.93 26.07 -22.34
CA ALA A 1045 8.47 26.94 -23.43
C ALA A 1045 9.64 27.75 -24.03
N ALA A 1046 9.47 28.19 -25.28
CA ALA A 1046 10.33 29.04 -26.11
C ALA A 1046 11.16 28.34 -27.19
N ASP A 1047 11.08 27.01 -27.29
CA ASP A 1047 11.87 26.21 -28.21
C ASP A 1047 10.98 25.43 -29.19
N SER A 1048 11.54 25.03 -30.32
CA SER A 1048 10.75 24.30 -31.32
C SER A 1048 11.62 23.36 -32.12
N GLY A 1049 11.01 22.28 -32.59
CA GLY A 1049 11.74 21.28 -33.33
C GLY A 1049 10.86 20.22 -33.98
N THR A 1050 11.51 19.20 -34.53
CA THR A 1050 10.86 18.08 -35.21
C THR A 1050 11.60 16.78 -34.95
N LEU A 1051 10.85 15.69 -34.77
CA LEU A 1051 11.36 14.34 -34.96
C LEU A 1051 11.24 14.00 -36.44
N ASN A 1052 12.36 13.67 -37.09
CA ASN A 1052 12.42 13.40 -38.53
C ASN A 1052 12.67 11.92 -38.83
N ALA A 1053 13.54 11.27 -38.04
CA ALA A 1053 13.83 9.84 -38.20
C ALA A 1053 14.36 9.22 -36.90
N TRP A 1054 14.05 7.94 -36.71
CA TRP A 1054 14.53 7.13 -35.59
C TRP A 1054 14.64 5.65 -35.98
N SER A 1055 15.48 4.91 -35.25
CA SER A 1055 15.72 3.49 -35.51
C SER A 1055 15.77 2.65 -34.24
N MET A 1056 15.29 1.42 -34.34
CA MET A 1056 15.56 0.34 -33.38
C MET A 1056 16.63 -0.59 -33.96
N LEU A 1057 17.60 -0.98 -33.14
CA LEU A 1057 18.64 -1.93 -33.50
C LEU A 1057 18.49 -3.15 -32.58
N VAL A 1058 17.96 -4.25 -33.13
CA VAL A 1058 17.66 -5.46 -32.38
C VAL A 1058 18.76 -6.48 -32.59
N THR A 1059 19.31 -7.03 -31.51
CA THR A 1059 20.13 -8.25 -31.53
C THR A 1059 19.23 -9.46 -31.24
N PRO A 1060 18.94 -10.36 -32.21
CA PRO A 1060 18.08 -11.51 -31.95
C PRO A 1060 18.78 -12.63 -31.17
N VAL A 1061 18.04 -13.37 -30.34
CA VAL A 1061 18.50 -14.66 -29.78
C VAL A 1061 18.57 -15.69 -30.90
N ARG A 1062 19.70 -16.39 -30.98
CA ARG A 1062 19.89 -17.50 -31.93
C ARG A 1062 19.39 -18.81 -31.35
N PHE A 1063 18.60 -19.54 -32.13
CA PHE A 1063 18.09 -20.87 -31.78
C PHE A 1063 18.66 -21.96 -32.68
N VAL A 1064 18.97 -23.10 -32.08
CA VAL A 1064 19.39 -24.33 -32.79
C VAL A 1064 18.53 -25.49 -32.35
N CYS A 1065 18.15 -26.35 -33.30
CA CYS A 1065 17.46 -27.59 -32.98
C CYS A 1065 18.39 -28.78 -33.14
N THR A 1066 18.23 -29.76 -32.26
CA THR A 1066 18.90 -31.05 -32.42
C THR A 1066 17.98 -32.00 -33.19
N PRO A 1067 18.43 -32.57 -34.33
CA PRO A 1067 17.59 -33.49 -35.09
C PRO A 1067 17.18 -34.70 -34.25
N PHE A 1068 15.89 -35.00 -34.22
CA PHE A 1068 15.32 -36.20 -33.65
C PHE A 1068 14.66 -37.03 -34.76
N ALA A 1069 14.91 -38.33 -34.77
CA ALA A 1069 14.31 -39.27 -35.72
C ALA A 1069 13.18 -40.04 -35.02
N PRO A 1070 11.91 -39.79 -35.37
CA PRO A 1070 10.79 -40.57 -34.85
C PRO A 1070 10.90 -42.04 -35.25
N ALA A 1071 10.47 -42.95 -34.37
CA ALA A 1071 10.38 -44.38 -34.66
C ALA A 1071 9.21 -45.04 -33.90
N ALA A 1072 8.61 -46.08 -34.47
CA ALA A 1072 7.62 -46.88 -33.77
C ALA A 1072 8.29 -47.82 -32.75
N ALA A 1073 7.62 -48.10 -31.64
CA ALA A 1073 8.09 -49.02 -30.62
C ALA A 1073 6.90 -49.79 -30.02
N VAL A 1074 6.52 -50.89 -30.65
CA VAL A 1074 5.33 -51.65 -30.25
C VAL A 1074 5.65 -52.65 -29.15
N THR A 1075 4.85 -52.62 -28.09
CA THR A 1075 4.83 -53.62 -27.03
C THR A 1075 3.51 -54.39 -27.07
N ALA A 1076 3.54 -55.67 -26.68
CA ALA A 1076 2.36 -56.52 -26.66
C ALA A 1076 2.16 -57.15 -25.28
N THR A 1077 0.94 -57.12 -24.76
CA THR A 1077 0.54 -57.94 -23.62
C THR A 1077 -0.50 -58.96 -24.07
N LYS A 1078 -0.49 -60.15 -23.48
CA LYS A 1078 -1.44 -61.23 -23.82
C LYS A 1078 -1.92 -61.92 -22.55
N THR A 1079 -3.23 -61.95 -22.38
CA THR A 1079 -3.90 -62.62 -21.25
C THR A 1079 -4.84 -63.69 -21.77
N VAL A 1080 -5.21 -64.65 -20.92
CA VAL A 1080 -6.10 -65.76 -21.28
C VAL A 1080 -7.19 -65.93 -20.23
N THR A 1081 -8.42 -66.14 -20.68
CA THR A 1081 -9.59 -66.42 -19.84
C THR A 1081 -10.45 -67.52 -20.48
N GLY A 1082 -11.43 -68.05 -19.73
CA GLY A 1082 -12.41 -69.00 -20.24
C GLY A 1082 -12.48 -70.30 -19.45
N THR A 1083 -12.95 -71.35 -20.11
CA THR A 1083 -13.21 -72.66 -19.51
C THR A 1083 -12.17 -73.67 -19.99
N PHE A 1084 -11.22 -74.02 -19.11
CA PHE A 1084 -10.08 -74.89 -19.42
C PHE A 1084 -10.43 -76.39 -19.41
N THR A 1085 -11.51 -76.76 -20.08
CA THR A 1085 -11.95 -78.14 -20.27
C THR A 1085 -12.08 -78.44 -21.76
N VAL A 1086 -11.93 -79.70 -22.17
CA VAL A 1086 -12.16 -80.08 -23.58
C VAL A 1086 -13.55 -79.66 -24.06
N GLY A 1087 -13.62 -79.05 -25.24
CA GLY A 1087 -14.82 -78.43 -25.79
C GLY A 1087 -15.15 -77.06 -25.20
N GLY A 1088 -14.44 -76.61 -24.18
CA GLY A 1088 -14.58 -75.30 -23.57
C GLY A 1088 -13.94 -74.20 -24.42
N THR A 1089 -14.51 -73.00 -24.36
CA THR A 1089 -13.99 -71.82 -25.03
C THR A 1089 -12.91 -71.16 -24.19
N VAL A 1090 -11.81 -70.80 -24.84
CA VAL A 1090 -10.69 -70.02 -24.33
C VAL A 1090 -10.61 -68.72 -25.14
N THR A 1091 -10.45 -67.60 -24.44
CA THR A 1091 -10.32 -66.29 -25.05
C THR A 1091 -8.98 -65.70 -24.67
N TYR A 1092 -8.15 -65.38 -25.66
CA TYR A 1092 -6.96 -64.57 -25.49
C TYR A 1092 -7.28 -63.10 -25.77
N THR A 1093 -6.85 -62.22 -24.88
CA THR A 1093 -6.91 -60.77 -25.08
C THR A 1093 -5.49 -60.26 -25.23
N VAL A 1094 -5.17 -59.73 -26.41
CA VAL A 1094 -3.88 -59.14 -26.74
C VAL A 1094 -4.06 -57.62 -26.80
N VAL A 1095 -3.18 -56.87 -26.15
CA VAL A 1095 -3.12 -55.41 -26.30
C VAL A 1095 -1.78 -55.07 -26.91
N LEU A 1096 -1.78 -54.49 -28.12
CA LEU A 1096 -0.59 -53.89 -28.71
C LEU A 1096 -0.61 -52.41 -28.40
N THR A 1097 0.52 -51.87 -27.95
CA THR A 1097 0.69 -50.46 -27.62
C THR A 1097 1.97 -49.96 -28.28
N ASN A 1098 1.84 -48.95 -29.13
CA ASN A 1098 2.98 -48.26 -29.69
C ASN A 1098 3.46 -47.18 -28.70
N ASN A 1099 4.54 -47.47 -27.99
CA ASN A 1099 5.21 -46.53 -27.10
C ASN A 1099 6.24 -45.65 -27.85
N GLY A 1100 6.39 -45.84 -29.17
CA GLY A 1100 7.28 -45.08 -30.01
C GLY A 1100 6.75 -43.69 -30.31
N THR A 1101 7.61 -42.88 -30.91
CA THR A 1101 7.35 -41.49 -31.25
C THR A 1101 6.81 -41.31 -32.67
N ASP A 1102 6.90 -42.34 -33.51
CA ASP A 1102 6.23 -42.40 -34.82
C ASP A 1102 5.07 -43.39 -34.82
N ALA A 1103 4.10 -43.17 -35.71
CA ALA A 1103 3.02 -44.11 -35.93
C ALA A 1103 3.58 -45.44 -36.45
N GLN A 1104 3.05 -46.54 -35.95
CA GLN A 1104 3.20 -47.81 -36.66
C GLN A 1104 2.25 -47.78 -37.86
N GLY A 1105 2.81 -47.80 -39.06
CA GLY A 1105 2.08 -47.91 -40.31
C GLY A 1105 1.38 -49.26 -40.48
N ASP A 1106 0.35 -49.28 -41.34
CA ASP A 1106 -0.20 -50.51 -41.91
C ASP A 1106 0.67 -50.90 -43.11
N ASN A 1107 1.78 -51.56 -42.79
CA ASN A 1107 2.81 -51.91 -43.75
C ASN A 1107 2.45 -53.23 -44.43
N ALA A 1108 3.23 -53.63 -45.43
CA ALA A 1108 2.95 -54.88 -46.13
C ALA A 1108 3.16 -56.10 -45.19
N GLY A 1109 2.08 -56.67 -44.68
CA GLY A 1109 2.09 -57.83 -43.78
C GLY A 1109 0.98 -57.76 -42.72
N ASP A 1110 0.92 -58.73 -41.82
CA ASP A 1110 0.11 -58.60 -40.61
C ASP A 1110 0.99 -58.06 -39.46
N GLU A 1111 0.63 -56.93 -38.85
CA GLU A 1111 1.32 -56.33 -37.68
C GLU A 1111 1.18 -57.18 -36.42
N PHE A 1112 0.28 -58.16 -36.39
CA PHE A 1112 0.28 -59.19 -35.37
C PHE A 1112 -0.22 -60.53 -35.90
N THR A 1113 0.46 -61.61 -35.48
CA THR A 1113 0.09 -62.98 -35.83
C THR A 1113 0.15 -63.88 -34.59
N ASP A 1114 -0.82 -64.78 -34.45
CA ASP A 1114 -0.90 -65.75 -33.36
C ASP A 1114 -1.39 -67.10 -33.88
N THR A 1115 -0.45 -68.03 -34.07
CA THR A 1115 -0.79 -69.40 -34.50
C THR A 1115 -1.06 -70.26 -33.28
N LEU A 1116 -2.33 -70.62 -33.07
CA LEU A 1116 -2.72 -71.39 -31.91
C LEU A 1116 -2.12 -72.81 -31.95
N ALA A 1117 -1.65 -73.29 -30.80
CA ALA A 1117 -1.14 -74.64 -30.66
C ALA A 1117 -2.19 -75.70 -31.05
N ALA A 1118 -1.76 -76.86 -31.53
CA ALA A 1118 -2.63 -77.93 -32.05
C ALA A 1118 -3.73 -78.42 -31.06
N GLY A 1119 -3.55 -78.16 -29.77
CA GLY A 1119 -4.55 -78.43 -28.74
C GLY A 1119 -5.73 -77.46 -28.69
N LEU A 1120 -5.72 -76.41 -29.51
CA LEU A 1120 -6.76 -75.40 -29.64
C LEU A 1120 -7.21 -75.32 -31.11
N THR A 1121 -8.51 -75.12 -31.32
CA THR A 1121 -9.07 -74.75 -32.61
C THR A 1121 -9.59 -73.33 -32.54
N LEU A 1122 -8.96 -72.43 -33.31
CA LEU A 1122 -9.38 -71.04 -33.47
C LEU A 1122 -10.82 -70.97 -33.98
N THR A 1123 -11.67 -70.21 -33.29
CA THR A 1123 -13.08 -70.01 -33.64
C THR A 1123 -13.38 -68.60 -34.13
N GLY A 1124 -12.53 -67.62 -33.84
CA GLY A 1124 -12.69 -66.25 -34.34
C GLY A 1124 -11.67 -65.29 -33.74
N ALA A 1125 -11.44 -64.18 -34.44
CA ALA A 1125 -10.65 -63.06 -33.99
C ALA A 1125 -11.41 -61.75 -34.24
N SER A 1126 -11.27 -60.77 -33.35
CA SER A 1126 -11.82 -59.41 -33.51
C SER A 1126 -10.85 -58.38 -32.92
N ALA A 1127 -10.95 -57.12 -33.31
CA ALA A 1127 -10.14 -56.04 -32.75
C ALA A 1127 -10.95 -54.75 -32.57
N THR A 1128 -10.49 -53.87 -31.67
CA THR A 1128 -11.12 -52.56 -31.42
C THR A 1128 -10.91 -51.55 -32.56
N SER A 1129 -9.83 -51.72 -33.33
CA SER A 1129 -9.46 -50.96 -34.54
C SER A 1129 -8.63 -51.86 -35.46
N GLY A 1130 -8.39 -51.44 -36.70
CA GLY A 1130 -7.73 -52.28 -37.71
C GLY A 1130 -8.58 -53.48 -38.14
N THR A 1131 -7.97 -54.41 -38.87
CA THR A 1131 -8.63 -55.61 -39.40
C THR A 1131 -8.08 -56.85 -38.71
N ALA A 1132 -8.91 -57.52 -37.91
CA ALA A 1132 -8.59 -58.85 -37.38
C ALA A 1132 -9.05 -59.94 -38.36
N GLY A 1133 -8.19 -60.91 -38.63
CA GLY A 1133 -8.42 -62.01 -39.56
C GLY A 1133 -8.16 -63.38 -38.95
N THR A 1134 -8.61 -64.41 -39.65
CA THR A 1134 -8.30 -65.81 -39.32
C THR A 1134 -7.89 -66.57 -40.57
N ALA A 1135 -6.74 -67.24 -40.54
CA ALA A 1135 -6.26 -68.11 -41.61
C ALA A 1135 -5.83 -69.46 -41.03
N GLY A 1136 -6.66 -70.50 -41.23
CA GLY A 1136 -6.43 -71.80 -40.59
C GLY A 1136 -6.55 -71.71 -39.07
N ASN A 1137 -5.48 -72.08 -38.34
CA ASN A 1137 -5.41 -71.96 -36.88
C ASN A 1137 -4.65 -70.70 -36.41
N THR A 1138 -4.45 -69.74 -37.30
CA THR A 1138 -3.72 -68.50 -37.06
C THR A 1138 -4.69 -67.32 -37.02
N ALA A 1139 -4.67 -66.57 -35.93
CA ALA A 1139 -5.29 -65.26 -35.84
C ALA A 1139 -4.30 -64.21 -36.31
N THR A 1140 -4.78 -63.22 -37.07
CA THR A 1140 -3.95 -62.11 -37.55
C THR A 1140 -4.62 -60.79 -37.23
N TRP A 1141 -3.83 -59.74 -37.13
CA TRP A 1141 -4.30 -58.37 -37.09
C TRP A 1141 -3.39 -57.53 -37.96
N ASN A 1142 -4.03 -56.68 -38.76
CA ASN A 1142 -3.36 -55.74 -39.64
C ASN A 1142 -3.99 -54.35 -39.45
N GLY A 1143 -3.16 -53.32 -39.37
CA GLY A 1143 -3.60 -51.94 -39.19
C GLY A 1143 -2.56 -51.01 -38.57
N THR A 1144 -2.95 -49.76 -38.37
CA THR A 1144 -2.07 -48.71 -37.81
C THR A 1144 -2.17 -48.59 -36.29
N LEU A 1145 -1.08 -48.22 -35.63
CA LEU A 1145 -1.08 -47.76 -34.23
C LEU A 1145 -0.52 -46.34 -34.15
N ALA A 1146 -1.33 -45.42 -33.62
CA ALA A 1146 -0.87 -44.07 -33.31
C ALA A 1146 0.36 -44.10 -32.37
N PRO A 1147 1.28 -43.12 -32.47
CA PRO A 1147 2.43 -43.01 -31.56
C PRO A 1147 2.00 -42.71 -30.12
N LEU A 1148 2.98 -42.63 -29.21
CA LEU A 1148 2.84 -42.10 -27.85
C LEU A 1148 1.74 -42.77 -27.00
N GLY A 1149 1.65 -44.11 -27.09
CA GLY A 1149 0.73 -44.92 -26.31
C GLY A 1149 -0.54 -45.35 -27.07
N GLY A 1150 -0.66 -45.03 -28.36
CA GLY A 1150 -1.72 -45.55 -29.21
C GLY A 1150 -1.77 -47.09 -29.16
N SER A 1151 -2.96 -47.65 -28.96
CA SER A 1151 -3.11 -49.08 -28.73
C SER A 1151 -4.33 -49.69 -29.41
N VAL A 1152 -4.27 -51.00 -29.64
CA VAL A 1152 -5.38 -51.83 -30.11
C VAL A 1152 -5.55 -53.02 -29.19
N THR A 1153 -6.80 -53.41 -28.94
CA THR A 1153 -7.13 -54.66 -28.25
C THR A 1153 -7.63 -55.69 -29.27
N ILE A 1154 -6.93 -56.81 -29.38
CA ILE A 1154 -7.26 -57.96 -30.23
C ILE A 1154 -7.80 -59.08 -29.35
N THR A 1155 -8.97 -59.61 -29.69
CA THR A 1155 -9.63 -60.72 -28.99
C THR A 1155 -9.62 -61.96 -29.87
N ILE A 1156 -9.02 -63.05 -29.38
CA ILE A 1156 -8.87 -64.31 -30.10
C ILE A 1156 -9.62 -65.39 -29.33
N THR A 1157 -10.58 -66.05 -29.96
CA THR A 1157 -11.40 -67.10 -29.35
C THR A 1157 -11.04 -68.46 -29.94
N ALA A 1158 -10.96 -69.47 -29.10
CA ALA A 1158 -10.67 -70.84 -29.52
C ALA A 1158 -11.41 -71.87 -28.66
N THR A 1159 -11.55 -73.08 -29.18
CA THR A 1159 -12.09 -74.24 -28.44
C THR A 1159 -10.95 -75.20 -28.11
N ILE A 1160 -10.95 -75.78 -26.91
CA ILE A 1160 -9.97 -76.79 -26.51
C ILE A 1160 -10.31 -78.14 -27.15
N ASN A 1161 -9.35 -78.71 -27.88
CA ASN A 1161 -9.52 -79.95 -28.63
C ASN A 1161 -9.52 -81.19 -27.75
N ALA A 1162 -10.23 -82.24 -28.16
CA ALA A 1162 -10.20 -83.54 -27.49
C ALA A 1162 -8.81 -84.19 -27.57
N GLY A 1163 -8.36 -84.82 -26.48
CA GLY A 1163 -7.03 -85.46 -26.37
C GLY A 1163 -5.97 -84.59 -25.69
N THR A 1164 -6.33 -83.42 -25.16
CA THR A 1164 -5.43 -82.46 -24.50
C THR A 1164 -5.58 -82.43 -22.96
N GLN A 1165 -6.40 -83.32 -22.40
CA GLN A 1165 -6.68 -83.36 -20.96
C GLN A 1165 -5.40 -83.52 -20.13
N GLY A 1166 -5.20 -82.66 -19.14
CA GLY A 1166 -4.03 -82.70 -18.25
C GLY A 1166 -2.72 -82.21 -18.90
N SER A 1167 -2.75 -81.74 -20.14
CA SER A 1167 -1.59 -81.15 -20.82
C SER A 1167 -1.55 -79.62 -20.65
N THR A 1168 -0.34 -79.05 -20.59
CA THR A 1168 -0.14 -77.60 -20.63
C THR A 1168 -0.10 -77.14 -22.09
N ILE A 1169 -1.00 -76.24 -22.47
CA ILE A 1169 -1.00 -75.59 -23.78
C ILE A 1169 -0.38 -74.21 -23.62
N SER A 1170 0.76 -73.97 -24.28
CA SER A 1170 1.39 -72.64 -24.37
C SER A 1170 1.03 -72.00 -25.70
N ASN A 1171 0.66 -70.71 -25.67
CA ASN A 1171 0.31 -69.96 -26.87
C ASN A 1171 1.02 -68.61 -26.87
N GLN A 1172 1.66 -68.25 -27.99
CA GLN A 1172 2.43 -67.02 -28.14
C GLN A 1172 2.10 -66.38 -29.49
N GLY A 1173 1.92 -65.07 -29.49
CA GLY A 1173 1.79 -64.29 -30.72
C GLY A 1173 3.03 -63.45 -30.95
N THR A 1174 3.22 -63.00 -32.18
CA THR A 1174 4.29 -62.12 -32.63
C THR A 1174 3.66 -60.81 -33.07
N ALA A 1175 4.15 -59.69 -32.54
CA ALA A 1175 3.83 -58.35 -33.04
C ALA A 1175 4.97 -57.94 -33.99
N ALA A 1176 4.61 -57.48 -35.18
CA ALA A 1176 5.51 -57.01 -36.21
C ALA A 1176 5.30 -55.51 -36.41
N PHE A 1177 6.39 -54.75 -36.40
CA PHE A 1177 6.35 -53.30 -36.54
C PHE A 1177 7.63 -52.76 -37.19
N ASP A 1178 7.53 -51.53 -37.70
CA ASP A 1178 8.59 -50.80 -38.41
C ASP A 1178 9.50 -50.09 -37.42
N ALA A 1179 10.60 -50.76 -37.06
CA ALA A 1179 11.51 -50.26 -36.04
C ALA A 1179 12.52 -49.25 -36.58
N ASN A 1180 12.69 -49.16 -37.90
CA ASN A 1180 13.72 -48.34 -38.55
C ASN A 1180 13.15 -47.27 -39.52
N ASN A 1181 11.82 -47.21 -39.63
CA ASN A 1181 11.05 -46.27 -40.42
C ASN A 1181 11.28 -46.39 -41.94
N ASP A 1182 11.49 -47.62 -42.45
CA ASP A 1182 11.68 -47.88 -43.88
C ASP A 1182 10.41 -48.38 -44.62
N ASN A 1183 9.27 -48.40 -43.92
CA ASN A 1183 7.95 -48.91 -44.33
C ASN A 1183 7.89 -50.43 -44.52
N VAL A 1184 8.75 -51.17 -43.84
CA VAL A 1184 8.71 -52.63 -43.70
C VAL A 1184 8.46 -52.98 -42.22
N ASN A 1185 8.00 -54.19 -41.92
CA ASN A 1185 7.87 -54.67 -40.54
C ASN A 1185 9.04 -55.62 -40.25
N GLU A 1186 9.92 -55.29 -39.29
CA GLU A 1186 11.15 -56.06 -39.00
C GLU A 1186 11.09 -56.89 -37.71
N ALA A 1187 10.39 -56.38 -36.69
CA ALA A 1187 10.54 -56.83 -35.30
C ALA A 1187 9.61 -57.97 -34.89
#